data_AF-A0AA39V4T4-F1
#
_entry.id   AF-A0AA39V4T4-F1
#
_cell.length_a   1.000
_cell.length_b   1.000
_cell.length_c   1.000
_cell.angle_alpha   90.00
_cell.angle_beta   90.00
_cell.angle_gamma   90.00
#
_symmetry.space_group_name_H-M   'P 1'
#
loop_
_entity.id
_entity.type
_entity.pdbx_description
1 polymer ?
#
loop_
_entity_poly.entity_id
_entity_poly.type
_entity_poly.pdbx_seq_one_letter_code
_entity_poly.pdbx_strand_id
1 'polypeptide(L)'
;MPLGQQQNGSHNDTTSDEEDVTTIDGIEHAVPLRLRDREPSTEVVRQGHRHHGKLRANKTLWEEWANKSTPMENSDWMVKVLEKQADGKLRRTYMDGVPLNEVEESAITLNVGLTFLAGADKPQVNRLEEQSMTSKQPNQRDATWRVNTAGALLMQFDVSSDLSITQTDQTSDVLGRAKARLQKHDMFFTEQRKQLVLRGRREAVTIDSELVKIVDDVRPGNWDLQGLLIEVDAFSLWNLIINYKHLISRGGPDMTYEETKELLETMIEDARRLCIRSPILFRMSTRAKIINSDNTRYGSDHGPMFRTLTTSKGIKEIISLSSSYYNSLDPTGEDDTTQQFIRPRFLQMMVLLLSLLNNNDLQEIQEFIESTYKIKADRRNLEMLFLKVIPLLSINPRVFLKALIPATESFPLSNDRDEDHSHIWNVFVKRILRDGYLLPGTVNDLGRERLSWLYKWPEDGLKSTAVFSNLQYGGRLRTMNDIPPIEINPGGASLKEVTVVMTDLAQYTIDATDLEHIICLTPGTYSVREAGASHLNHDFIIEEYEINVDLHEAIRKTNAIIQEVNSWLASTNLRGNAISRFRGKGRNEPVFFTEYKGSGRITRNVAILNHARMAVAYKVEGRKISRTDVVRSMARDIGALRILIRSVETRSTTIDNKAASGAKRALKLALEEANNQIQLADQSRVSLNAVDDISEEPIAKCLYPERDVGKEPAVWNEYKASCEENQGLLHIEGKVSSVNDVNWLNEDIIELSLNQQSAKVYATPLKPVEEAYRDDEVQIGDTAILVGKYIILAVTDPFNSDPSAGYIMTNYLRVTNVEEELRSRRGANRRHTAGSLTCTFR
;
A
#
# COMPACT_ATOMS: atom_id res chain seq x y z
N MET A 1 -12.20 60.53 -41.03
CA MET A 1 -10.81 60.27 -41.46
C MET A 1 -10.38 58.96 -40.81
N PRO A 2 -9.76 58.04 -41.55
CA PRO A 2 -10.40 57.06 -42.44
C PRO A 2 -10.20 55.62 -41.88
N LEU A 3 -10.78 54.49 -42.31
CA LEU A 3 -11.35 53.94 -43.55
C LEU A 3 -12.49 52.97 -43.13
N GLY A 4 -13.66 52.91 -43.78
CA GLY A 4 -13.95 52.16 -45.03
C GLY A 4 -14.76 50.90 -44.67
N GLN A 5 -16.09 50.87 -44.79
CA GLN A 5 -16.99 50.77 -45.95
C GLN A 5 -17.72 49.40 -45.96
N GLN A 6 -19.00 49.49 -46.27
CA GLN A 6 -20.06 48.48 -46.21
C GLN A 6 -20.18 47.65 -47.50
N GLN A 7 -20.86 46.50 -47.34
CA GLN A 7 -21.90 45.91 -48.20
C GLN A 7 -21.59 44.94 -49.36
N ASN A 8 -22.36 43.83 -49.27
CA ASN A 8 -23.13 43.11 -50.30
C ASN A 8 -22.43 42.19 -51.31
N GLY A 9 -23.04 41.02 -51.51
CA GLY A 9 -22.88 40.22 -52.74
C GLY A 9 -23.27 38.74 -52.58
N SER A 10 -24.41 38.39 -53.17
CA SER A 10 -25.15 37.12 -53.19
C SER A 10 -24.67 36.09 -54.24
N HIS A 11 -25.38 34.93 -54.27
CA HIS A 11 -25.50 33.86 -55.29
C HIS A 11 -24.75 32.55 -54.99
N ASN A 12 -25.29 31.35 -55.21
CA ASN A 12 -26.62 30.88 -55.65
C ASN A 12 -26.73 29.35 -55.41
N ASP A 13 -27.95 28.91 -55.07
CA ASP A 13 -28.76 27.80 -55.61
C ASP A 13 -28.18 26.45 -56.06
N THR A 14 -28.81 25.38 -55.54
CA THR A 14 -29.54 24.29 -56.26
C THR A 14 -29.97 23.23 -55.22
N THR A 15 -31.20 23.16 -54.68
CA THR A 15 -32.53 22.69 -55.17
C THR A 15 -32.64 21.27 -55.75
N SER A 16 -33.73 20.62 -55.29
CA SER A 16 -34.53 19.48 -55.76
C SER A 16 -34.41 18.20 -54.90
N ASP A 17 -35.41 17.69 -54.16
CA ASP A 17 -36.89 17.55 -54.27
C ASP A 17 -37.33 16.13 -54.66
N GLU A 18 -38.44 15.70 -54.00
CA GLU A 18 -39.44 14.66 -54.37
C GLU A 18 -39.01 13.18 -54.26
N GLU A 19 -39.83 12.17 -53.91
CA GLU A 19 -41.26 11.97 -53.51
C GLU A 19 -41.34 10.51 -53.00
N ASP A 20 -42.00 10.21 -51.88
CA ASP A 20 -43.32 9.56 -51.74
C ASP A 20 -43.55 8.15 -52.38
N VAL A 21 -44.32 7.30 -51.66
CA VAL A 21 -45.25 6.20 -52.09
C VAL A 21 -45.35 5.04 -51.06
N THR A 22 -46.35 5.19 -50.17
CA THR A 22 -47.46 4.27 -49.78
C THR A 22 -47.31 2.73 -49.64
N THR A 23 -47.63 2.25 -48.43
CA THR A 23 -48.55 1.15 -47.99
C THR A 23 -48.83 -0.11 -48.83
N ILE A 24 -48.95 -1.28 -48.16
CA ILE A 24 -50.17 -2.13 -48.07
C ILE A 24 -49.97 -3.33 -47.12
N ASP A 25 -51.06 -3.67 -46.40
CA ASP A 25 -51.29 -4.68 -45.35
C ASP A 25 -50.97 -6.15 -45.68
N GLY A 26 -50.78 -6.95 -44.61
CA GLY A 26 -50.83 -8.42 -44.63
C GLY A 26 -50.92 -9.03 -43.22
N ILE A 27 -52.06 -9.69 -42.95
CA ILE A 27 -52.63 -10.15 -41.67
C ILE A 27 -51.90 -11.34 -40.98
N GLU A 28 -52.02 -11.35 -39.65
CA GLU A 28 -51.84 -12.38 -38.60
C GLU A 28 -51.67 -13.88 -39.00
N HIS A 29 -50.74 -14.59 -38.33
CA HIS A 29 -51.06 -15.69 -37.39
C HIS A 29 -49.83 -16.42 -36.79
N ALA A 30 -49.91 -16.66 -35.46
CA ALA A 30 -49.42 -17.81 -34.66
C ALA A 30 -47.91 -18.11 -34.44
N VAL A 31 -47.55 -18.02 -33.16
CA VAL A 31 -46.34 -18.39 -32.36
C VAL A 31 -46.18 -19.94 -32.22
N PRO A 32 -45.11 -20.58 -31.64
CA PRO A 32 -43.70 -20.23 -31.30
C PRO A 32 -42.63 -21.24 -31.82
N LEU A 33 -41.32 -20.92 -31.77
CA LEU A 33 -40.27 -21.76 -31.11
C LEU A 33 -38.84 -21.18 -31.24
N ARG A 34 -38.34 -20.73 -30.08
CA ARG A 34 -36.99 -20.88 -29.46
C ARG A 34 -35.68 -20.69 -30.25
N LEU A 35 -34.74 -20.11 -29.48
CA LEU A 35 -33.28 -19.99 -29.64
C LEU A 35 -32.83 -18.83 -30.53
N ARG A 36 -32.72 -17.64 -29.91
CA ARG A 36 -31.78 -16.62 -30.37
C ARG A 36 -30.76 -16.38 -29.27
N ASP A 37 -29.53 -16.77 -29.55
CA ASP A 37 -28.34 -16.29 -28.87
C ASP A 37 -28.41 -14.76 -28.78
N ARG A 38 -28.36 -14.24 -27.56
CA ARG A 38 -28.21 -12.81 -27.31
C ARG A 38 -26.78 -12.46 -27.70
N GLU A 39 -26.60 -11.82 -28.85
CA GLU A 39 -25.38 -11.06 -29.11
C GLU A 39 -25.21 -10.02 -27.97
N PRO A 40 -24.03 -9.96 -27.33
CA PRO A 40 -23.76 -8.92 -26.33
C PRO A 40 -23.83 -7.55 -27.01
N SER A 41 -24.45 -6.57 -26.35
CA SER A 41 -24.58 -5.22 -26.86
C SER A 41 -23.22 -4.67 -27.29
N THR A 42 -23.20 -4.00 -28.47
CA THR A 42 -21.99 -3.44 -29.08
C THR A 42 -21.22 -2.46 -28.19
N GLU A 43 -21.85 -1.90 -27.16
CA GLU A 43 -21.19 -1.07 -26.14
C GLU A 43 -20.34 -1.87 -25.14
N VAL A 44 -20.81 -3.05 -24.69
CA VAL A 44 -20.07 -3.92 -23.78
C VAL A 44 -18.82 -4.49 -24.47
N VAL A 45 -18.93 -4.84 -25.76
CA VAL A 45 -17.79 -5.30 -26.58
C VAL A 45 -16.76 -4.19 -26.79
N ARG A 46 -17.20 -2.94 -27.03
CA ARG A 46 -16.31 -1.78 -27.17
C ARG A 46 -15.59 -1.41 -25.87
N GLN A 47 -16.28 -1.48 -24.73
CA GLN A 47 -15.67 -1.24 -23.41
C GLN A 47 -14.67 -2.33 -23.04
N GLY A 48 -14.96 -3.60 -23.33
CA GLY A 48 -14.03 -4.72 -23.09
C GLY A 48 -12.75 -4.64 -23.90
N HIS A 49 -12.83 -4.26 -25.18
CA HIS A 49 -11.65 -4.06 -26.01
C HIS A 49 -10.77 -2.89 -25.52
N ARG A 50 -11.38 -1.80 -25.00
CA ARG A 50 -10.63 -0.68 -24.40
C ARG A 50 -9.97 -1.08 -23.07
N HIS A 51 -10.67 -1.83 -22.21
CA HIS A 51 -10.13 -2.29 -20.93
C HIS A 51 -8.94 -3.26 -21.11
N HIS A 52 -9.07 -4.25 -21.99
CA HIS A 52 -7.98 -5.17 -22.34
C HIS A 52 -6.81 -4.45 -23.03
N GLY A 53 -7.07 -3.44 -23.87
CA GLY A 53 -6.04 -2.60 -24.47
C GLY A 53 -5.23 -1.81 -23.44
N LYS A 54 -5.89 -1.19 -22.46
CA LYS A 54 -5.24 -0.45 -21.36
C LYS A 54 -4.40 -1.37 -20.48
N LEU A 55 -4.92 -2.55 -20.13
CA LEU A 55 -4.18 -3.56 -19.35
C LEU A 55 -2.90 -4.02 -20.05
N ARG A 56 -2.98 -4.29 -21.37
CA ARG A 56 -1.80 -4.67 -22.17
C ARG A 56 -0.77 -3.55 -22.21
N ALA A 57 -1.17 -2.30 -22.43
CA ALA A 57 -0.25 -1.16 -22.46
C ALA A 57 0.49 -0.96 -21.12
N ASN A 58 -0.24 -1.06 -19.99
CA ASN A 58 0.38 -0.97 -18.66
C ASN A 58 1.37 -2.11 -18.41
N LYS A 59 1.01 -3.34 -18.84
CA LYS A 59 1.89 -4.50 -18.72
C LYS A 59 3.16 -4.34 -19.55
N THR A 60 3.07 -3.85 -20.79
CA THR A 60 4.25 -3.61 -21.64
C THR A 60 5.18 -2.56 -21.04
N LEU A 61 4.64 -1.44 -20.55
CA LEU A 61 5.43 -0.40 -19.87
C LEU A 61 6.10 -0.93 -18.60
N TRP A 62 5.37 -1.74 -17.83
CA TRP A 62 5.92 -2.43 -16.66
C TRP A 62 7.08 -3.34 -17.06
N GLU A 63 6.93 -4.14 -18.13
CA GLU A 63 7.99 -5.05 -18.60
C GLU A 63 9.22 -4.30 -19.13
N GLU A 64 9.04 -3.18 -19.83
CA GLU A 64 10.13 -2.32 -20.27
C GLU A 64 10.91 -1.73 -19.10
N TRP A 65 10.20 -1.22 -18.10
CA TRP A 65 10.80 -0.74 -16.86
C TRP A 65 11.49 -1.90 -16.13
N ALA A 66 10.81 -3.04 -16.00
CA ALA A 66 11.29 -4.28 -15.38
C ALA A 66 12.65 -4.71 -15.98
N ASN A 67 12.80 -4.62 -17.30
CA ASN A 67 14.03 -5.00 -17.99
C ASN A 67 15.15 -3.95 -17.84
N LYS A 68 14.84 -2.64 -17.86
CA LYS A 68 15.85 -1.57 -17.75
C LYS A 68 16.55 -1.50 -16.39
N SER A 69 15.86 -1.85 -15.30
CA SER A 69 16.44 -1.80 -13.94
C SER A 69 17.04 -3.12 -13.45
N THR A 70 17.11 -4.15 -14.30
CA THR A 70 17.77 -5.42 -13.95
C THR A 70 19.21 -5.38 -14.47
N PRO A 71 20.23 -5.58 -13.62
CA PRO A 71 21.61 -5.70 -14.10
C PRO A 71 21.73 -6.85 -15.10
N MET A 72 22.41 -6.65 -16.24
CA MET A 72 22.79 -7.76 -17.12
C MET A 72 23.69 -8.72 -16.34
N GLU A 73 23.25 -9.96 -16.12
CA GLU A 73 24.11 -10.97 -15.52
C GLU A 73 25.16 -11.46 -16.52
N ASN A 74 26.43 -11.30 -16.13
CA ASN A 74 27.59 -11.91 -16.76
C ASN A 74 27.67 -13.38 -16.36
N SER A 75 27.70 -14.27 -17.36
CA SER A 75 27.81 -15.73 -17.25
C SER A 75 29.00 -16.23 -16.42
N ASP A 76 30.02 -15.41 -16.20
CA ASP A 76 31.25 -15.78 -15.47
C ASP A 76 31.08 -15.77 -13.93
N TRP A 77 30.04 -15.12 -13.40
CA TRP A 77 29.81 -15.04 -11.95
C TRP A 77 29.14 -16.30 -11.38
N MET A 78 28.33 -17.00 -12.17
CA MET A 78 27.64 -18.23 -11.78
C MET A 78 28.59 -19.39 -11.44
N VAL A 79 29.80 -19.38 -11.99
CA VAL A 79 30.84 -20.39 -11.69
C VAL A 79 31.47 -20.15 -10.31
N LYS A 80 31.61 -18.89 -9.86
CA LYS A 80 32.20 -18.54 -8.55
C LYS A 80 31.24 -18.73 -7.36
N VAL A 81 29.93 -18.72 -7.58
CA VAL A 81 28.89 -18.95 -6.54
C VAL A 81 28.80 -20.42 -6.10
N LEU A 82 29.30 -21.35 -6.91
CA LEU A 82 29.25 -22.79 -6.66
C LEU A 82 30.45 -23.33 -5.85
N GLU A 83 31.42 -22.47 -5.51
CA GLU A 83 32.53 -22.78 -4.60
C GLU A 83 32.25 -22.19 -3.21
N LYS A 84 32.23 -23.06 -2.19
CA LYS A 84 31.90 -22.78 -0.77
C LYS A 84 32.38 -21.42 -0.23
N GLN A 85 31.51 -20.67 0.48
CA GLN A 85 31.73 -20.16 1.85
C GLN A 85 30.40 -19.89 2.59
N ALA A 86 30.42 -19.99 3.93
CA ALA A 86 29.41 -19.39 4.80
C ALA A 86 29.25 -17.92 4.40
N ASP A 87 28.01 -17.47 4.10
CA ASP A 87 27.68 -16.14 3.55
C ASP A 87 28.90 -15.41 2.98
N GLY A 88 29.47 -15.97 1.90
CA GLY A 88 30.81 -15.64 1.45
C GLY A 88 30.96 -14.13 1.27
N LYS A 89 32.02 -13.56 1.87
CA LYS A 89 32.30 -12.13 1.81
C LYS A 89 32.28 -11.66 0.35
N LEU A 90 31.25 -10.89 0.00
CA LEU A 90 31.10 -10.28 -1.32
C LEU A 90 31.55 -8.82 -1.25
N ARG A 91 32.43 -8.44 -2.17
CA ARG A 91 32.86 -7.05 -2.38
C ARG A 91 32.60 -6.67 -3.82
N ARG A 92 32.13 -5.44 -4.04
CA ARG A 92 31.94 -4.88 -5.37
C ARG A 92 32.25 -3.39 -5.37
N THR A 93 32.98 -2.95 -6.37
CA THR A 93 33.30 -1.54 -6.59
C THR A 93 32.32 -0.93 -7.56
N TYR A 94 31.87 0.29 -7.27
CA TYR A 94 30.94 1.07 -8.07
C TYR A 94 31.61 2.38 -8.48
N MET A 95 31.38 2.80 -9.71
CA MET A 95 31.79 4.07 -10.28
C MET A 95 30.61 4.63 -11.05
N ASP A 96 30.23 5.88 -10.78
CA ASP A 96 29.03 6.52 -11.32
C ASP A 96 27.75 5.66 -11.11
N GLY A 97 27.65 5.00 -9.96
CA GLY A 97 26.55 4.10 -9.60
C GLY A 97 26.52 2.75 -10.34
N VAL A 98 27.46 2.51 -11.26
CA VAL A 98 27.55 1.27 -12.06
C VAL A 98 28.58 0.30 -11.46
N PRO A 99 28.25 -0.99 -11.33
CA PRO A 99 29.20 -1.98 -10.82
C PRO A 99 30.34 -2.25 -11.81
N LEU A 100 31.58 -2.28 -11.29
CA LEU A 100 32.76 -2.69 -12.05
C LEU A 100 32.93 -4.22 -12.04
N ASN A 101 33.59 -4.75 -13.09
CA ASN A 101 33.92 -6.17 -13.21
C ASN A 101 34.98 -6.62 -12.19
N GLU A 102 35.85 -5.70 -11.76
CA GLU A 102 36.94 -5.96 -10.81
C GLU A 102 36.79 -5.07 -9.58
N VAL A 103 37.24 -5.58 -8.42
CA VAL A 103 37.23 -4.84 -7.15
C VAL A 103 38.49 -3.99 -7.07
N GLU A 104 38.32 -2.68 -6.94
CA GLU A 104 39.44 -1.76 -6.76
C GLU A 104 39.83 -1.67 -5.28
N GLU A 105 41.02 -2.16 -4.92
CA GLU A 105 41.52 -2.12 -3.54
C GLU A 105 41.74 -0.70 -3.02
N SER A 106 41.93 0.26 -3.91
CA SER A 106 42.06 1.68 -3.59
C SER A 106 40.74 2.42 -3.33
N ALA A 107 39.58 1.85 -3.65
CA ALA A 107 38.32 2.53 -3.42
C ALA A 107 37.92 2.52 -1.93
N ILE A 108 37.31 3.61 -1.45
CA ILE A 108 36.85 3.73 -0.06
C ILE A 108 35.73 2.73 0.18
N THR A 109 35.81 1.96 1.27
CA THR A 109 34.75 1.00 1.61
C THR A 109 33.69 1.65 2.48
N LEU A 110 32.42 1.55 2.06
CA LEU A 110 31.28 2.20 2.72
C LEU A 110 30.74 1.37 3.90
N ASN A 111 30.28 2.06 4.94
CA ASN A 111 29.46 1.50 6.01
C ASN A 111 27.98 1.77 5.74
N VAL A 112 27.16 0.73 5.58
CA VAL A 112 25.77 0.86 5.08
C VAL A 112 24.76 0.29 6.08
N GLY A 113 23.76 1.11 6.43
CA GLY A 113 22.66 0.73 7.32
C GLY A 113 21.34 0.59 6.56
N LEU A 114 20.72 -0.59 6.57
CA LEU A 114 19.46 -0.84 5.89
C LEU A 114 18.38 -1.21 6.91
N THR A 115 17.18 -0.66 6.78
CA THR A 115 15.99 -1.21 7.43
C THR A 115 15.09 -1.79 6.36
N PHE A 116 14.83 -3.10 6.43
CA PHE A 116 14.00 -3.79 5.43
C PHE A 116 12.68 -4.23 6.05
N LEU A 117 11.58 -3.73 5.50
CA LEU A 117 10.21 -4.06 5.87
C LEU A 117 9.60 -4.91 4.76
N ALA A 118 9.52 -6.21 5.00
CA ALA A 118 8.92 -7.13 4.05
C ALA A 118 7.39 -6.97 4.05
N GLY A 119 6.79 -7.02 2.87
CA GLY A 119 5.39 -6.68 2.63
C GLY A 119 4.60 -7.74 1.92
N ALA A 120 5.17 -8.94 1.79
CA ALA A 120 4.68 -9.96 0.87
C ALA A 120 3.29 -10.53 1.20
N ASP A 121 2.91 -10.63 2.48
CA ASP A 121 1.57 -11.04 2.92
C ASP A 121 1.29 -10.71 4.40
N LYS A 122 0.03 -10.86 4.84
CA LYS A 122 -0.38 -10.62 6.24
C LYS A 122 0.40 -11.49 7.24
N PRO A 123 0.60 -12.81 7.04
CA PRO A 123 1.41 -13.64 7.93
C PRO A 123 2.85 -13.14 8.12
N GLN A 124 3.54 -12.77 7.05
CA GLN A 124 4.92 -12.29 7.14
C GLN A 124 4.99 -10.95 7.86
N VAL A 125 4.04 -10.04 7.60
CA VAL A 125 3.95 -8.77 8.32
C VAL A 125 3.66 -8.99 9.79
N ASN A 126 2.76 -9.92 10.15
CA ASN A 126 2.50 -10.28 11.54
C ASN A 126 3.77 -10.83 12.22
N ARG A 127 4.52 -11.72 11.55
CA ARG A 127 5.80 -12.23 12.05
C ARG A 127 6.84 -11.13 12.26
N LEU A 128 6.89 -10.11 11.40
CA LEU A 128 7.79 -8.95 11.58
C LEU A 128 7.41 -8.12 12.81
N GLU A 129 6.11 -7.89 13.03
CA GLU A 129 5.63 -7.22 14.25
C GLU A 129 5.95 -8.05 15.51
N GLU A 130 5.79 -9.38 15.45
CA GLU A 130 6.19 -10.29 16.54
C GLU A 130 7.69 -10.30 16.79
N GLN A 131 8.52 -10.32 15.74
CA GLN A 131 9.97 -10.25 15.88
C GLN A 131 10.41 -8.94 16.54
N SER A 132 9.79 -7.82 16.15
CA SER A 132 10.03 -6.51 16.76
C SER A 132 9.71 -6.49 18.27
N MET A 133 8.79 -7.34 18.75
CA MET A 133 8.50 -7.49 20.18
C MET A 133 9.51 -8.35 20.94
N THR A 134 10.25 -9.24 20.25
CA THR A 134 11.14 -10.24 20.89
C THR A 134 12.62 -9.85 20.89
N SER A 135 12.95 -8.62 20.49
CA SER A 135 14.33 -8.07 20.42
C SER A 135 15.32 -8.94 19.61
N LYS A 136 14.81 -9.77 18.69
CA LYS A 136 15.64 -10.59 17.80
C LYS A 136 16.23 -9.70 16.71
N GLN A 137 17.51 -9.87 16.41
CA GLN A 137 18.14 -9.16 15.30
C GLN A 137 17.42 -9.51 13.97
N PRO A 138 17.24 -8.53 13.07
CA PRO A 138 16.58 -8.76 11.80
C PRO A 138 17.43 -9.69 10.91
N ASN A 139 16.74 -10.44 10.05
CA ASN A 139 17.39 -11.34 9.10
C ASN A 139 18.30 -10.54 8.16
N GLN A 140 19.60 -10.85 8.18
CA GLN A 140 20.63 -10.12 7.42
C GLN A 140 20.61 -10.40 5.91
N ARG A 141 19.75 -11.31 5.42
CA ARG A 141 19.76 -11.80 4.02
C ARG A 141 21.13 -12.33 3.61
N ASP A 142 21.31 -12.69 2.35
CA ASP A 142 22.59 -13.15 1.83
C ASP A 142 23.49 -11.98 1.39
N ALA A 143 24.78 -12.24 1.24
CA ALA A 143 25.78 -11.26 0.85
C ALA A 143 25.47 -10.61 -0.51
N THR A 144 24.92 -11.39 -1.44
CA THR A 144 24.48 -10.93 -2.77
C THR A 144 23.40 -9.87 -2.65
N TRP A 145 22.33 -10.15 -1.91
CA TRP A 145 21.24 -9.21 -1.66
C TRP A 145 21.75 -7.95 -0.98
N ARG A 146 22.62 -8.08 0.02
CA ARG A 146 23.18 -6.92 0.74
C ARG A 146 23.99 -5.99 -0.17
N VAL A 147 24.92 -6.53 -0.96
CA VAL A 147 25.81 -5.73 -1.82
C VAL A 147 25.06 -5.12 -3.01
N ASN A 148 24.16 -5.87 -3.64
CA ASN A 148 23.36 -5.37 -4.76
C ASN A 148 22.39 -4.28 -4.30
N THR A 149 21.69 -4.50 -3.17
CA THR A 149 20.74 -3.54 -2.62
C THR A 149 21.43 -2.26 -2.17
N ALA A 150 22.58 -2.37 -1.48
CA ALA A 150 23.38 -1.20 -1.11
C ALA A 150 23.95 -0.47 -2.34
N GLY A 151 24.31 -1.18 -3.40
CA GLY A 151 24.73 -0.56 -4.66
C GLY A 151 23.61 0.24 -5.31
N ALA A 152 22.38 -0.30 -5.32
CA ALA A 152 21.21 0.42 -5.83
C ALA A 152 20.90 1.70 -5.05
N LEU A 153 21.37 1.84 -3.80
CA LEU A 153 21.23 3.06 -3.02
C LEU A 153 22.09 4.23 -3.54
N LEU A 154 23.14 3.95 -4.33
CA LEU A 154 23.98 4.98 -4.95
C LEU A 154 23.25 5.74 -6.07
N MET A 155 22.19 5.14 -6.63
CA MET A 155 21.30 5.80 -7.59
C MET A 155 20.12 6.41 -6.84
N GLN A 156 19.90 7.72 -7.00
CA GLN A 156 18.67 8.40 -6.62
C GLN A 156 17.68 8.36 -7.78
N PHE A 157 16.39 8.30 -7.44
CA PHE A 157 15.31 8.38 -8.40
C PHE A 157 14.71 9.76 -8.28
N ASP A 158 14.79 10.52 -9.36
CA ASP A 158 14.14 11.81 -9.52
C ASP A 158 12.98 11.66 -10.51
N VAL A 159 11.96 12.49 -10.32
CA VAL A 159 10.79 12.52 -11.19
C VAL A 159 10.84 13.84 -11.94
N SER A 160 10.98 13.78 -13.26
CA SER A 160 10.93 14.97 -14.11
C SER A 160 9.51 15.52 -14.23
N SER A 161 9.37 16.73 -14.77
CA SER A 161 8.07 17.42 -14.91
C SER A 161 7.04 16.65 -15.75
N ASP A 162 7.48 15.75 -16.63
CA ASP A 162 6.64 14.83 -17.41
C ASP A 162 6.35 13.49 -16.71
N LEU A 163 6.68 13.40 -15.41
CA LEU A 163 6.62 12.19 -14.59
C LEU A 163 7.44 11.02 -15.16
N SER A 164 8.49 11.30 -15.93
CA SER A 164 9.51 10.28 -16.22
C SER A 164 10.40 10.09 -15.00
N ILE A 165 10.76 8.86 -14.70
CA ILE A 165 11.68 8.55 -13.60
C ILE A 165 13.10 8.60 -14.17
N THR A 166 13.87 9.61 -13.78
CA THR A 166 15.29 9.73 -14.09
C THR A 166 16.11 9.19 -12.93
N GLN A 167 17.23 8.54 -13.25
CA GLN A 167 18.16 8.05 -12.24
C GLN A 167 19.37 8.98 -12.21
N THR A 168 19.67 9.51 -11.03
CA THR A 168 20.81 10.40 -10.77
C THR A 168 21.81 9.68 -9.88
N ASP A 169 23.10 9.75 -10.22
CA ASP A 169 24.15 9.14 -9.41
C ASP A 169 24.49 10.02 -8.20
N GLN A 170 24.65 9.41 -7.03
CA GLN A 170 25.07 10.05 -5.79
C GLN A 170 26.43 9.55 -5.28
N THR A 171 27.19 8.82 -6.10
CA THR A 171 28.46 8.20 -5.69
C THR A 171 29.45 9.25 -5.16
N SER A 172 29.54 10.42 -5.77
CA SER A 172 30.42 11.53 -5.35
C SER A 172 30.05 12.11 -3.97
N ASP A 173 28.76 12.33 -3.71
CA ASP A 173 28.26 12.84 -2.43
C ASP A 173 28.46 11.84 -1.29
N VAL A 174 28.22 10.54 -1.56
CA VAL A 174 28.45 9.45 -0.61
C VAL A 174 29.95 9.32 -0.31
N LEU A 175 30.81 9.43 -1.34
CA LEU A 175 32.25 9.44 -1.17
C LEU A 175 32.72 10.62 -0.30
N GLY A 176 32.13 11.80 -0.45
CA GLY A 176 32.37 12.97 0.40
C GLY A 176 32.05 12.70 1.88
N ARG A 177 30.88 12.11 2.16
CA ARG A 177 30.47 11.71 3.52
C ARG A 177 31.39 10.66 4.13
N ALA A 178 31.76 9.65 3.37
CA ALA A 178 32.69 8.60 3.82
C ALA A 178 34.08 9.16 4.14
N LYS A 179 34.60 10.09 3.32
CA LYS A 179 35.86 10.81 3.60
C LYS A 179 35.76 11.60 4.90
N ALA A 180 34.67 12.33 5.13
CA ALA A 180 34.46 13.13 6.34
C ALA A 180 34.38 12.25 7.60
N ARG A 181 33.73 11.07 7.53
CA ARG A 181 33.68 10.12 8.65
C ARG A 181 35.07 9.59 9.00
N LEU A 182 35.85 9.18 8.01
CA LEU A 182 37.22 8.70 8.21
C LEU A 182 38.11 9.80 8.84
N GLN A 183 37.97 11.05 8.40
CA GLN A 183 38.69 12.18 9.00
C GLN A 183 38.32 12.44 10.46
N LYS A 184 37.05 12.28 10.85
CA LYS A 184 36.59 12.44 12.25
C LYS A 184 37.11 11.33 13.18
N HIS A 185 37.27 10.10 12.68
CA HIS A 185 37.73 8.96 13.47
C HIS A 185 39.27 8.91 13.61
N ASP A 186 40.01 9.60 12.74
CA ASP A 186 41.49 9.58 12.64
C ASP A 186 42.21 10.77 13.32
N MET A 187 41.56 11.48 14.24
CA MET A 187 42.16 12.55 15.04
C MET A 187 43.31 12.08 15.98
N PHE A 188 43.67 10.79 15.98
CA PHE A 188 44.67 10.20 16.88
C PHE A 188 45.87 9.50 16.21
N PHE A 189 46.01 9.46 14.87
CA PHE A 189 47.19 8.86 14.20
C PHE A 189 47.77 9.67 13.02
N THR A 190 49.09 9.51 12.83
CA THR A 190 50.08 10.36 12.13
C THR A 190 49.81 10.69 10.66
N GLU A 191 50.09 11.94 10.27
CA GLU A 191 49.71 12.56 8.98
C GLU A 191 50.46 12.09 7.71
N GLN A 192 51.59 11.39 7.82
CA GLN A 192 52.50 11.24 6.67
C GLN A 192 52.09 10.19 5.61
N ARG A 193 51.16 9.26 5.92
CA ARG A 193 50.57 8.35 4.90
C ARG A 193 49.33 8.94 4.22
N LYS A 194 48.80 10.06 4.70
CA LYS A 194 47.46 10.58 4.36
C LYS A 194 47.41 11.34 3.02
N GLN A 195 48.50 11.94 2.56
CA GLN A 195 48.50 12.76 1.34
C GLN A 195 48.68 11.98 0.02
N LEU A 196 49.15 10.73 0.06
CA LEU A 196 49.36 9.91 -1.14
C LEU A 196 48.13 9.08 -1.54
N VAL A 197 47.22 8.79 -0.61
CA VAL A 197 46.01 7.99 -0.83
C VAL A 197 44.86 8.81 -1.45
N LEU A 198 44.85 10.13 -1.22
CA LEU A 198 43.74 11.02 -1.61
C LEU A 198 43.96 11.80 -2.92
N ARG A 199 45.14 11.74 -3.55
CA ARG A 199 45.56 12.71 -4.59
C ARG A 199 45.49 12.25 -6.05
N GLY A 200 44.81 11.16 -6.37
CA GLY A 200 44.68 10.74 -7.77
C GLY A 200 43.78 9.55 -8.05
N ARG A 201 42.72 9.34 -7.25
CA ARG A 201 41.85 8.17 -7.41
C ARG A 201 40.59 8.55 -8.18
N ARG A 202 40.16 7.67 -9.09
CA ARG A 202 38.84 7.74 -9.73
C ARG A 202 37.76 7.77 -8.66
N GLU A 203 36.63 8.43 -8.93
CA GLU A 203 35.50 8.53 -8.00
C GLU A 203 34.78 7.18 -7.88
N ALA A 204 35.41 6.25 -7.16
CA ALA A 204 34.92 4.89 -6.97
C ALA A 204 34.75 4.57 -5.48
N VAL A 205 33.70 3.81 -5.17
CA VAL A 205 33.37 3.32 -3.83
C VAL A 205 33.26 1.80 -3.84
N THR A 206 33.68 1.15 -2.76
CA THR A 206 33.53 -0.30 -2.59
C THR A 206 32.48 -0.60 -1.55
N ILE A 207 31.56 -1.51 -1.88
CA ILE A 207 30.58 -2.04 -0.94
C ILE A 207 31.02 -3.44 -0.55
N ASP A 208 31.12 -3.67 0.75
CA ASP A 208 31.50 -4.94 1.36
C ASP A 208 30.32 -5.50 2.15
N SER A 209 29.89 -6.71 1.82
CA SER A 209 28.76 -7.40 2.45
C SER A 209 28.84 -7.48 3.98
N GLU A 210 30.04 -7.44 4.57
CA GLU A 210 30.23 -7.46 6.03
C GLU A 210 29.91 -6.12 6.69
N LEU A 211 30.07 -5.02 5.94
CA LEU A 211 29.82 -3.64 6.36
C LEU A 211 28.44 -3.12 5.96
N VAL A 212 27.63 -3.97 5.31
CA VAL A 212 26.19 -3.74 5.12
C VAL A 212 25.46 -4.44 6.27
N LYS A 213 24.75 -3.68 7.11
CA LYS A 213 23.96 -4.22 8.22
C LYS A 213 22.49 -3.93 8.02
N ILE A 214 21.66 -4.96 8.17
CA ILE A 214 20.21 -4.80 8.28
C ILE A 214 19.90 -4.56 9.75
N VAL A 215 19.21 -3.47 10.07
CA VAL A 215 18.91 -3.01 11.43
C VAL A 215 17.45 -2.56 11.54
N ASP A 216 16.88 -2.64 12.73
CA ASP A 216 15.49 -2.22 12.97
C ASP A 216 15.31 -0.70 12.94
N ASP A 217 16.37 0.03 13.35
CA ASP A 217 16.45 1.49 13.34
C ASP A 217 17.86 1.89 12.89
N VAL A 218 17.95 2.71 11.85
CA VAL A 218 19.22 3.21 11.32
C VAL A 218 19.78 4.38 12.14
N ARG A 219 18.97 5.10 12.92
CA ARG A 219 19.37 6.30 13.69
C ARG A 219 20.58 6.13 14.61
N PRO A 220 20.72 5.05 15.41
CA PRO A 220 21.84 4.93 16.35
C PRO A 220 23.18 4.64 15.67
N GLY A 221 23.21 4.36 14.36
CA GLY A 221 24.44 3.98 13.65
C GLY A 221 25.08 5.13 12.87
N ASN A 222 26.41 5.10 12.78
CA ASN A 222 27.19 6.00 11.92
C ASN A 222 27.33 5.41 10.51
N TRP A 223 26.35 5.65 9.65
CA TRP A 223 26.29 5.11 8.29
C TRP A 223 26.77 6.13 7.25
N ASP A 224 27.52 5.68 6.24
CA ASP A 224 27.82 6.49 5.05
C ASP A 224 26.62 6.54 4.11
N LEU A 225 25.86 5.45 4.09
CA LEU A 225 24.66 5.27 3.29
C LEU A 225 23.60 4.57 4.12
N GLN A 226 22.38 5.09 4.10
CA GLN A 226 21.26 4.49 4.80
C GLN A 226 20.00 4.50 3.96
N GLY A 227 19.11 3.54 4.20
CA GLY A 227 17.84 3.43 3.50
C GLY A 227 16.80 2.61 4.25
N LEU A 228 15.57 3.11 4.25
CA LEU A 228 14.38 2.35 4.62
C LEU A 228 13.79 1.74 3.36
N LEU A 229 13.75 0.42 3.29
CA LEU A 229 13.28 -0.37 2.16
C LEU A 229 11.95 -1.00 2.54
N ILE A 230 10.87 -0.60 1.86
CA ILE A 230 9.53 -1.10 2.11
C ILE A 230 9.08 -1.90 0.89
N GLU A 231 8.89 -3.20 1.10
CA GLU A 231 8.36 -4.09 0.08
C GLU A 231 6.85 -3.85 -0.08
N VAL A 232 6.43 -3.66 -1.33
CA VAL A 232 5.05 -3.37 -1.73
C VAL A 232 4.72 -4.20 -2.97
N ASP A 233 3.43 -4.40 -3.21
CA ASP A 233 2.94 -4.96 -4.46
C ASP A 233 3.23 -3.99 -5.61
N ALA A 234 4.21 -4.36 -6.41
CA ALA A 234 4.77 -3.47 -7.41
C ALA A 234 3.74 -3.05 -8.46
N PHE A 235 2.85 -3.97 -8.84
CA PHE A 235 1.81 -3.73 -9.84
C PHE A 235 0.75 -2.72 -9.34
N SER A 236 0.26 -2.88 -8.12
CA SER A 236 -0.75 -1.96 -7.55
C SER A 236 -0.18 -0.55 -7.38
N LEU A 237 1.06 -0.43 -6.86
CA LEU A 237 1.69 0.89 -6.73
C LEU A 237 1.97 1.52 -8.10
N TRP A 238 2.42 0.73 -9.07
CA TRP A 238 2.69 1.21 -10.42
C TRP A 238 1.42 1.68 -11.15
N ASN A 239 0.32 0.94 -11.05
CA ASN A 239 -0.97 1.36 -11.60
C ASN A 239 -1.46 2.67 -10.98
N LEU A 240 -1.30 2.82 -9.66
CA LEU A 240 -1.63 4.06 -8.99
C LEU A 240 -0.81 5.24 -9.56
N ILE A 241 0.50 5.08 -9.68
CA ILE A 241 1.41 6.10 -10.26
C ILE A 241 1.04 6.40 -11.73
N ILE A 242 0.74 5.38 -12.54
CA ILE A 242 0.30 5.55 -13.93
C ILE A 242 -1.02 6.29 -14.02
N ASN A 243 -2.00 5.99 -13.16
CA ASN A 243 -3.28 6.68 -13.18
C ASN A 243 -3.13 8.15 -12.77
N TYR A 244 -2.25 8.47 -11.82
CA TYR A 244 -1.80 9.85 -11.57
C TYR A 244 -1.16 10.49 -12.80
N LYS A 245 -0.31 9.75 -13.53
CA LYS A 245 0.29 10.25 -14.77
C LYS A 245 -0.76 10.46 -15.87
N HIS A 246 -1.76 9.60 -15.99
CA HIS A 246 -2.86 9.80 -16.92
C HIS A 246 -3.69 11.02 -16.57
N LEU A 247 -3.98 11.22 -15.28
CA LEU A 247 -4.66 12.41 -14.77
C LEU A 247 -3.91 13.68 -15.19
N ILE A 248 -2.58 13.69 -15.06
CA ILE A 248 -1.75 14.87 -15.38
C ILE A 248 -1.51 15.05 -16.89
N SER A 249 -1.30 13.96 -17.64
CA SER A 249 -0.94 14.02 -19.07
C SER A 249 -2.13 14.20 -20.01
N ARG A 250 -3.33 13.71 -19.64
CA ARG A 250 -4.57 13.97 -20.36
C ARG A 250 -5.37 15.13 -19.77
N GLY A 251 -5.00 15.58 -18.58
CA GLY A 251 -5.60 16.69 -17.84
C GLY A 251 -5.31 18.07 -18.41
N GLY A 252 -5.55 18.27 -19.69
CA GLY A 252 -5.87 19.61 -20.20
C GLY A 252 -7.35 19.95 -19.91
N PRO A 253 -7.84 21.11 -20.40
CA PRO A 253 -9.26 21.52 -20.34
C PRO A 253 -10.24 20.61 -21.10
N ASP A 254 -9.80 19.45 -21.60
CA ASP A 254 -10.56 18.59 -22.53
C ASP A 254 -11.13 17.30 -21.88
N MET A 255 -10.82 17.00 -20.61
CA MET A 255 -11.40 15.84 -19.91
C MET A 255 -12.80 16.14 -19.37
N THR A 256 -13.75 15.26 -19.67
CA THR A 256 -15.13 15.38 -19.17
C THR A 256 -15.23 15.06 -17.67
N TYR A 257 -16.32 15.49 -17.02
CA TYR A 257 -16.62 15.16 -15.63
C TYR A 257 -16.67 13.64 -15.41
N GLU A 258 -17.34 12.92 -16.32
CA GLU A 258 -17.51 11.47 -16.26
C GLU A 258 -16.17 10.74 -16.34
N GLU A 259 -15.27 11.17 -17.21
CA GLU A 259 -13.92 10.60 -17.32
C GLU A 259 -13.07 10.88 -16.08
N THR A 260 -13.22 12.06 -15.48
CA THR A 260 -12.53 12.42 -14.23
C THR A 260 -13.05 11.60 -13.05
N LYS A 261 -14.38 11.43 -12.96
CA LYS A 261 -15.04 10.57 -11.97
C LYS A 261 -14.56 9.13 -12.09
N GLU A 262 -14.58 8.56 -13.30
CA GLU A 262 -14.15 7.17 -13.54
C GLU A 262 -12.67 6.96 -13.18
N LEU A 263 -11.81 7.93 -13.51
CA LEU A 263 -10.38 7.86 -13.17
C LEU A 263 -10.14 7.92 -11.66
N LEU A 264 -10.80 8.81 -10.93
CA LEU A 264 -10.68 8.90 -9.48
C LEU A 264 -11.21 7.65 -8.76
N GLU A 265 -12.34 7.10 -9.21
CA GLU A 265 -12.84 5.83 -8.70
C GLU A 265 -11.84 4.69 -8.94
N THR A 266 -11.22 4.66 -10.12
CA THR A 266 -10.17 3.68 -10.46
C THR A 266 -8.96 3.84 -9.53
N MET A 267 -8.53 5.07 -9.26
CA MET A 267 -7.40 5.35 -8.36
C MET A 267 -7.70 4.95 -6.91
N ILE A 268 -8.91 5.18 -6.42
CA ILE A 268 -9.33 4.72 -5.09
C ILE A 268 -9.33 3.19 -5.03
N GLU A 269 -9.79 2.53 -6.09
CA GLU A 269 -9.76 1.07 -6.15
C GLU A 269 -8.33 0.53 -6.17
N ASP A 270 -7.41 1.16 -6.90
CA ASP A 270 -5.99 0.82 -6.87
C ASP A 270 -5.36 1.06 -5.49
N ALA A 271 -5.78 2.11 -4.78
CA ALA A 271 -5.40 2.32 -3.39
C ALA A 271 -5.91 1.20 -2.47
N ARG A 272 -7.17 0.75 -2.63
CA ARG A 272 -7.70 -0.41 -1.88
C ARG A 272 -6.93 -1.69 -2.18
N ARG A 273 -6.62 -1.96 -3.45
CA ARG A 273 -5.76 -3.09 -3.85
C ARG A 273 -4.39 -3.01 -3.20
N LEU A 274 -3.78 -1.82 -3.19
CA LEU A 274 -2.50 -1.59 -2.51
C LEU A 274 -2.62 -1.86 -1.00
N CYS A 275 -3.74 -1.49 -0.37
CA CYS A 275 -4.01 -1.79 1.03
C CYS A 275 -4.03 -3.28 1.34
N ILE A 276 -4.73 -4.05 0.50
CA ILE A 276 -4.89 -5.49 0.68
C ILE A 276 -3.57 -6.21 0.40
N ARG A 277 -2.86 -5.84 -0.68
CA ARG A 277 -1.67 -6.55 -1.16
C ARG A 277 -0.35 -6.08 -0.54
N SER A 278 -0.32 -4.88 0.04
CA SER A 278 0.86 -4.35 0.73
C SER A 278 0.55 -4.05 2.19
N PRO A 279 0.13 -5.05 2.99
CA PRO A 279 -0.35 -4.83 4.35
C PRO A 279 0.68 -4.15 5.26
N ILE A 280 1.97 -4.22 4.92
CA ILE A 280 3.04 -3.54 5.66
C ILE A 280 2.92 -2.02 5.65
N LEU A 281 2.44 -1.42 4.55
CA LEU A 281 2.22 0.04 4.46
C LEU A 281 1.14 0.51 5.43
N PHE A 282 0.20 -0.39 5.74
CA PHE A 282 -0.99 -0.11 6.54
C PHE A 282 -0.85 -0.69 7.96
N ARG A 283 0.39 -0.92 8.42
CA ARG A 283 0.67 -1.20 9.84
C ARG A 283 1.02 0.06 10.60
N MET A 284 0.49 0.16 11.81
CA MET A 284 0.82 1.25 12.71
C MET A 284 2.32 1.28 13.02
N SER A 285 2.94 0.12 13.19
CA SER A 285 4.38 -0.04 13.45
C SER A 285 5.29 0.51 12.34
N THR A 286 4.80 0.54 11.09
CA THR A 286 5.55 1.08 9.94
C THR A 286 5.64 2.60 9.97
N ARG A 287 4.64 3.30 10.55
CA ARG A 287 4.57 4.77 10.59
C ARG A 287 5.83 5.39 11.18
N ALA A 288 6.22 4.93 12.36
CA ALA A 288 7.41 5.42 13.05
C ALA A 288 8.70 5.23 12.23
N LYS A 289 8.79 4.16 11.43
CA LYS A 289 9.97 3.92 10.58
C LYS A 289 10.00 4.89 9.40
N ILE A 290 8.87 5.13 8.73
CA ILE A 290 8.77 6.10 7.63
C ILE A 290 9.14 7.51 8.12
N ILE A 291 8.53 7.96 9.23
CA ILE A 291 8.76 9.27 9.86
C ILE A 291 10.26 9.56 10.03
N ASN A 292 10.99 8.59 10.57
CA ASN A 292 12.38 8.73 11.01
C ASN A 292 13.41 8.43 9.92
N SER A 293 12.98 8.09 8.70
CA SER A 293 13.89 7.69 7.62
C SER A 293 14.32 8.88 6.77
N ASP A 294 15.59 8.94 6.36
CA ASP A 294 16.07 9.99 5.44
C ASP A 294 15.93 9.60 3.96
N ASN A 295 15.91 8.28 3.67
CA ASN A 295 15.84 7.75 2.32
C ASN A 295 14.89 6.57 2.31
N THR A 296 13.62 6.85 2.03
CA THR A 296 12.55 5.84 1.97
C THR A 296 12.37 5.36 0.54
N ARG A 297 12.41 4.05 0.35
CA ARG A 297 12.26 3.39 -0.95
C ARG A 297 11.13 2.38 -0.90
N TYR A 298 10.20 2.53 -1.83
CA TYR A 298 9.08 1.63 -2.03
C TYR A 298 9.40 0.74 -3.23
N GLY A 299 9.31 -0.57 -3.06
CA GLY A 299 9.90 -1.50 -4.01
C GLY A 299 9.43 -2.94 -3.86
N SER A 300 10.02 -3.84 -4.63
CA SER A 300 9.76 -5.28 -4.52
C SER A 300 11.05 -6.06 -4.28
N ASP A 301 10.97 -7.13 -3.50
CA ASP A 301 12.09 -8.05 -3.25
C ASP A 301 12.08 -9.16 -4.29
N HIS A 302 13.04 -9.15 -5.22
CA HIS A 302 13.11 -10.15 -6.30
C HIS A 302 13.99 -11.36 -5.96
N GLY A 303 14.50 -11.46 -4.73
CA GLY A 303 15.41 -12.53 -4.29
C GLY A 303 16.87 -12.10 -4.21
N PRO A 304 17.55 -11.68 -5.30
CA PRO A 304 18.96 -11.30 -5.26
C PRO A 304 19.19 -9.81 -4.93
N MET A 305 18.14 -8.99 -4.89
CA MET A 305 18.18 -7.59 -4.45
C MET A 305 16.77 -7.04 -4.22
N PHE A 306 16.69 -5.97 -3.42
CA PHE A 306 15.51 -5.11 -3.36
C PHE A 306 15.51 -4.11 -4.52
N ARG A 307 14.42 -4.07 -5.28
CA ARG A 307 14.26 -3.17 -6.43
C ARG A 307 13.36 -2.01 -6.07
N THR A 308 13.90 -0.81 -6.19
CA THR A 308 13.15 0.43 -5.94
C THR A 308 12.23 0.74 -7.12
N LEU A 309 10.95 1.00 -6.83
CA LEU A 309 9.94 1.48 -7.78
C LEU A 309 9.87 2.99 -7.75
N THR A 310 9.76 3.53 -6.53
CA THR A 310 9.70 4.97 -6.26
C THR A 310 10.30 5.25 -4.89
N THR A 311 10.56 6.54 -4.63
CA THR A 311 11.11 7.05 -3.38
C THR A 311 10.12 8.02 -2.74
N SER A 312 10.32 8.35 -1.46
CA SER A 312 9.56 9.42 -0.80
C SER A 312 9.65 10.74 -1.60
N LYS A 313 10.83 11.12 -2.08
CA LYS A 313 11.03 12.26 -3.00
C LYS A 313 10.22 12.13 -4.30
N GLY A 314 10.19 10.96 -4.93
CA GLY A 314 9.40 10.73 -6.14
C GLY A 314 7.89 10.89 -5.91
N ILE A 315 7.39 10.43 -4.76
CA ILE A 315 5.99 10.61 -4.36
C ILE A 315 5.67 12.09 -4.10
N LYS A 316 6.60 12.83 -3.48
CA LYS A 316 6.49 14.28 -3.26
C LYS A 316 6.27 15.03 -4.59
N GLU A 317 7.05 14.72 -5.63
CA GLU A 317 6.87 15.34 -6.95
C GLU A 317 5.51 14.99 -7.59
N ILE A 318 5.04 13.75 -7.42
CA ILE A 318 3.69 13.35 -7.88
C ILE A 318 2.62 14.19 -7.17
N ILE A 319 2.75 14.44 -5.87
CA ILE A 319 1.81 15.28 -5.12
C ILE A 319 1.80 16.70 -5.67
N SER A 320 2.97 17.30 -5.87
CA SER A 320 3.09 18.67 -6.41
C SER A 320 2.46 18.80 -7.80
N LEU A 321 2.72 17.85 -8.70
CA LEU A 321 2.21 17.87 -10.07
C LEU A 321 0.72 17.51 -10.17
N SER A 322 0.23 16.56 -9.37
CA SER A 322 -1.20 16.21 -9.36
C SER A 322 -2.06 17.34 -8.79
N SER A 323 -1.49 18.10 -7.87
CA SER A 323 -2.17 19.21 -7.24
C SER A 323 -2.33 20.43 -8.13
N SER A 324 -1.32 20.75 -8.96
CA SER A 324 -1.45 21.86 -9.93
C SER A 324 -2.59 21.60 -10.91
N TYR A 325 -2.76 20.35 -11.33
CA TYR A 325 -3.89 19.93 -12.16
C TYR A 325 -5.23 20.05 -11.42
N TYR A 326 -5.34 19.53 -10.19
CA TYR A 326 -6.57 19.64 -9.41
C TYR A 326 -7.01 21.11 -9.24
N ASN A 327 -6.07 22.01 -8.95
CA ASN A 327 -6.37 23.43 -8.83
C ASN A 327 -6.78 24.08 -10.16
N SER A 328 -6.38 23.51 -11.31
CA SER A 328 -6.83 24.00 -12.62
C SER A 328 -8.24 23.52 -12.99
N LEU A 329 -8.73 22.47 -12.33
CA LEU A 329 -10.11 22.01 -12.43
C LEU A 329 -11.08 22.85 -11.60
N ASP A 330 -10.60 23.86 -10.87
CA ASP A 330 -11.43 24.77 -10.07
C ASP A 330 -12.32 25.60 -11.01
N PRO A 331 -13.64 25.37 -11.05
CA PRO A 331 -14.50 26.03 -12.01
C PRO A 331 -14.72 27.47 -11.57
N THR A 332 -14.46 28.40 -12.47
CA THR A 332 -14.95 29.78 -12.38
C THR A 332 -16.47 29.88 -12.65
N GLY A 333 -17.23 28.77 -12.55
CA GLY A 333 -18.65 28.65 -12.93
C GLY A 333 -19.46 27.65 -12.10
N GLU A 334 -20.78 27.82 -12.14
CA GLU A 334 -21.83 27.47 -11.15
C GLU A 334 -22.08 25.99 -10.76
N ASP A 335 -21.27 24.99 -11.18
CA ASP A 335 -21.52 23.57 -10.82
C ASP A 335 -20.75 23.10 -9.56
N ASP A 336 -21.21 23.60 -8.40
CA ASP A 336 -20.69 23.30 -7.05
C ASP A 336 -20.76 21.80 -6.70
N THR A 337 -21.71 21.06 -7.28
CA THR A 337 -21.95 19.62 -7.01
C THR A 337 -20.82 18.72 -7.54
N THR A 338 -20.20 19.09 -8.66
CA THR A 338 -19.08 18.36 -9.26
C THR A 338 -17.84 18.40 -8.36
N GLN A 339 -17.51 19.58 -7.85
CA GLN A 339 -16.38 19.77 -6.93
C GLN A 339 -16.64 19.12 -5.57
N GLN A 340 -17.89 19.14 -5.07
CA GLN A 340 -18.28 18.41 -3.85
C GLN A 340 -18.01 16.90 -3.96
N PHE A 341 -18.10 16.31 -5.16
CA PHE A 341 -17.80 14.90 -5.37
C PHE A 341 -16.31 14.58 -5.56
N ILE A 342 -15.60 15.40 -6.36
CA ILE A 342 -14.20 15.16 -6.76
C ILE A 342 -13.23 15.49 -5.62
N ARG A 343 -13.46 16.60 -4.90
CA ARG A 343 -12.54 17.10 -3.88
C ARG A 343 -12.24 16.12 -2.76
N PRO A 344 -13.24 15.51 -2.08
CA PRO A 344 -12.95 14.62 -0.97
C PRO A 344 -12.13 13.40 -1.41
N ARG A 345 -12.44 12.85 -2.58
CA ARG A 345 -11.74 11.69 -3.18
C ARG A 345 -10.30 12.01 -3.54
N PHE A 346 -10.07 13.15 -4.18
CA PHE A 346 -8.72 13.60 -4.48
C PHE A 346 -7.91 13.80 -3.18
N LEU A 347 -8.50 14.45 -2.18
CA LEU A 347 -7.84 14.65 -0.89
C LEU A 347 -7.56 13.33 -0.16
N GLN A 348 -8.43 12.31 -0.24
CA GLN A 348 -8.14 10.97 0.28
C GLN A 348 -6.87 10.38 -0.35
N MET A 349 -6.76 10.48 -1.67
CA MET A 349 -5.61 9.98 -2.42
C MET A 349 -4.34 10.77 -2.09
N MET A 350 -4.45 12.09 -1.96
CA MET A 350 -3.35 12.93 -1.50
C MET A 350 -2.90 12.55 -0.08
N VAL A 351 -3.84 12.32 0.85
CA VAL A 351 -3.53 11.88 2.23
C VAL A 351 -2.82 10.53 2.23
N LEU A 352 -3.23 9.59 1.36
CA LEU A 352 -2.52 8.32 1.19
C LEU A 352 -1.07 8.55 0.75
N LEU A 353 -0.83 9.38 -0.27
CA LEU A 353 0.53 9.67 -0.74
C LEU A 353 1.38 10.42 0.31
N LEU A 354 0.79 11.40 1.00
CA LEU A 354 1.45 12.13 2.10
C LEU A 354 1.88 11.18 3.22
N SER A 355 1.11 10.13 3.47
CA SER A 355 1.45 9.13 4.49
C SER A 355 2.74 8.38 4.15
N LEU A 356 3.13 8.32 2.87
CA LEU A 356 4.34 7.66 2.39
C LEU A 356 5.58 8.57 2.42
N LEU A 357 5.44 9.83 2.85
CA LEU A 357 6.56 10.75 2.96
C LEU A 357 7.25 10.67 4.33
N ASN A 358 8.58 10.75 4.30
CA ASN A 358 9.37 11.00 5.49
C ASN A 358 9.28 12.48 5.93
N ASN A 359 9.87 12.81 7.09
CA ASN A 359 9.80 14.16 7.64
C ASN A 359 10.49 15.22 6.75
N ASN A 360 11.62 14.88 6.14
CA ASN A 360 12.39 15.83 5.33
C ASN A 360 11.60 16.22 4.07
N ASP A 361 11.10 15.23 3.32
CA ASP A 361 10.32 15.45 2.10
C ASP A 361 8.98 16.13 2.40
N LEU A 362 8.37 15.84 3.55
CA LEU A 362 7.12 16.47 3.99
C LEU A 362 7.32 17.96 4.31
N GLN A 363 8.44 18.30 4.96
CA GLN A 363 8.75 19.68 5.31
C GLN A 363 8.90 20.57 4.07
N GLU A 364 9.43 20.02 2.96
CA GLU A 364 9.59 20.74 1.70
C GLU A 364 8.25 21.13 1.04
N ILE A 365 7.17 20.36 1.28
CA ILE A 365 5.83 20.66 0.74
C ILE A 365 4.86 21.25 1.78
N GLN A 366 5.35 21.61 2.97
CA GLN A 366 4.53 22.08 4.07
C GLN A 366 3.73 23.35 3.69
N GLU A 367 4.42 24.38 3.18
CA GLU A 367 3.80 25.64 2.78
C GLU A 367 2.77 25.43 1.67
N PHE A 368 3.09 24.53 0.74
CA PHE A 368 2.21 24.16 -0.36
C PHE A 368 0.88 23.55 0.14
N ILE A 369 0.95 22.59 1.07
CA ILE A 369 -0.23 21.92 1.65
C ILE A 369 -1.09 22.91 2.46
N GLU A 370 -0.45 23.73 3.29
CA GLU A 370 -1.14 24.69 4.17
C GLU A 370 -1.82 25.82 3.38
N SER A 371 -1.13 26.35 2.37
CA SER A 371 -1.66 27.44 1.54
C SER A 371 -2.78 26.99 0.62
N THR A 372 -2.61 25.84 -0.04
CA THR A 372 -3.51 25.34 -1.10
C THR A 372 -4.71 24.61 -0.51
N TYR A 373 -4.48 23.63 0.36
CA TYR A 373 -5.53 22.71 0.83
C TYR A 373 -6.09 23.09 2.19
N LYS A 374 -5.50 24.09 2.86
CA LYS A 374 -5.88 24.47 4.22
C LYS A 374 -5.83 23.27 5.17
N ILE A 375 -4.83 22.41 4.99
CA ILE A 375 -4.50 21.30 5.89
C ILE A 375 -3.26 21.71 6.65
N LYS A 376 -3.27 21.55 7.98
CA LYS A 376 -2.12 21.88 8.81
C LYS A 376 -1.03 20.82 8.60
N ALA A 377 0.11 21.22 8.05
CA ALA A 377 1.11 20.29 7.53
C ALA A 377 2.24 19.99 8.52
N ASP A 378 2.06 20.31 9.80
CA ASP A 378 2.92 19.79 10.85
C ASP A 378 2.70 18.29 11.04
N ARG A 379 3.78 17.55 11.35
CA ARG A 379 3.72 16.09 11.38
C ARG A 379 2.67 15.55 12.34
N ARG A 380 2.49 16.18 13.50
CA ARG A 380 1.52 15.75 14.51
C ARG A 380 0.09 15.84 13.99
N ASN A 381 -0.26 16.94 13.31
CA ASN A 381 -1.58 17.12 12.72
C ASN A 381 -1.80 16.21 11.50
N LEU A 382 -0.78 15.98 10.68
CA LEU A 382 -0.87 15.04 9.57
C LEU A 382 -1.01 13.58 10.02
N GLU A 383 -0.35 13.16 11.10
CA GLU A 383 -0.58 11.81 11.64
C GLU A 383 -2.02 11.67 12.16
N MET A 384 -2.63 12.69 12.78
CA MET A 384 -4.06 12.64 13.12
C MET A 384 -4.95 12.49 11.87
N LEU A 385 -4.59 13.15 10.78
CA LEU A 385 -5.27 12.99 9.49
C LEU A 385 -5.09 11.58 8.91
N PHE A 386 -3.88 11.00 9.00
CA PHE A 386 -3.62 9.63 8.56
C PHE A 386 -4.39 8.61 9.41
N LEU A 387 -4.44 8.78 10.73
CA LEU A 387 -5.22 7.92 11.61
C LEU A 387 -6.71 7.95 11.29
N LYS A 388 -7.23 9.13 10.93
CA LYS A 388 -8.63 9.28 10.51
C LYS A 388 -8.91 8.61 9.16
N VAL A 389 -8.04 8.83 8.17
CA VAL A 389 -8.33 8.51 6.78
C VAL A 389 -7.84 7.11 6.39
N ILE A 390 -6.70 6.68 6.92
CA ILE A 390 -6.02 5.44 6.54
C ILE A 390 -6.32 4.37 7.60
N PRO A 391 -6.82 3.19 7.18
CA PRO A 391 -7.13 2.08 8.08
C PRO A 391 -5.85 1.33 8.50
N LEU A 392 -5.11 1.89 9.46
CA LEU A 392 -3.88 1.27 9.98
C LEU A 392 -4.24 0.19 11.01
N LEU A 393 -3.52 -0.92 10.96
CA LEU A 393 -3.74 -2.12 11.78
C LEU A 393 -2.52 -2.50 12.61
N SER A 394 -2.72 -3.35 13.62
CA SER A 394 -1.66 -3.98 14.41
C SER A 394 -2.09 -5.37 14.87
N ILE A 395 -1.14 -6.29 15.09
CA ILE A 395 -1.42 -7.64 15.58
C ILE A 395 -2.10 -7.68 16.96
N ASN A 396 -1.81 -6.71 17.84
CA ASN A 396 -2.40 -6.62 19.16
C ASN A 396 -2.44 -5.16 19.66
N PRO A 397 -3.19 -4.88 20.74
CA PRO A 397 -3.36 -3.52 21.22
C PRO A 397 -2.09 -2.88 21.81
N ARG A 398 -1.19 -3.71 22.35
CA ARG A 398 0.09 -3.23 22.89
C ARG A 398 0.99 -2.69 21.77
N VAL A 399 1.09 -3.41 20.67
CA VAL A 399 1.82 -2.99 19.46
C VAL A 399 1.20 -1.73 18.88
N PHE A 400 -0.14 -1.68 18.82
CA PHE A 400 -0.87 -0.51 18.34
C PHE A 400 -0.50 0.74 19.13
N LEU A 401 -0.62 0.71 20.47
CA LEU A 401 -0.33 1.87 21.32
C LEU A 401 1.16 2.24 21.31
N LYS A 402 2.06 1.25 21.35
CA LYS A 402 3.51 1.46 21.25
C LYS A 402 3.96 2.07 19.93
N ALA A 403 3.21 1.86 18.85
CA ALA A 403 3.48 2.48 17.56
C ALA A 403 2.79 3.84 17.39
N LEU A 404 1.57 3.97 17.94
CA LEU A 404 0.77 5.20 17.88
C LEU A 404 1.48 6.37 18.53
N ILE A 405 1.88 6.23 19.79
CA ILE A 405 2.44 7.36 20.56
C ILE A 405 3.73 7.91 19.94
N PRO A 406 4.73 7.10 19.55
CA PRO A 406 5.92 7.65 18.91
C PRO A 406 5.65 8.25 17.53
N ALA A 407 4.65 7.74 16.80
CA ALA A 407 4.28 8.32 15.51
C ALA A 407 3.68 9.72 15.67
N THR A 408 2.81 9.94 16.66
CA THR A 408 2.11 11.21 16.87
C THR A 408 2.86 12.21 17.75
N GLU A 409 3.60 11.74 18.75
CA GLU A 409 4.22 12.58 19.79
C GLU A 409 5.76 12.57 19.75
N SER A 410 6.38 11.77 18.87
CA SER A 410 7.83 11.68 18.69
C SER A 410 8.62 11.20 19.92
N PHE A 411 7.97 10.62 20.93
CA PHE A 411 8.60 10.06 22.13
C PHE A 411 8.39 8.53 22.23
N PRO A 412 9.44 7.73 22.47
CA PRO A 412 9.31 6.29 22.66
C PRO A 412 8.71 5.95 24.02
N LEU A 413 7.66 5.12 24.05
CA LEU A 413 7.18 4.52 25.29
C LEU A 413 8.23 3.52 25.84
N SER A 414 8.54 3.60 27.14
CA SER A 414 9.45 2.65 27.78
C SER A 414 8.92 1.21 27.66
N ASN A 415 9.81 0.25 27.40
CA ASN A 415 9.45 -1.16 27.27
C ASN A 415 9.09 -1.83 28.61
N ASP A 416 9.48 -1.22 29.73
CA ASP A 416 9.54 -1.88 31.05
C ASP A 416 8.33 -1.67 31.96
N ARG A 417 7.21 -1.15 31.43
CA ARG A 417 5.99 -0.98 32.21
C ARG A 417 4.79 -1.54 31.46
N ASP A 418 4.25 -2.64 31.97
CA ASP A 418 2.86 -3.07 31.74
C ASP A 418 1.85 -2.15 32.47
N GLU A 419 2.27 -0.94 32.85
CA GLU A 419 1.47 0.00 33.64
C GLU A 419 0.48 0.74 32.72
N ASP A 420 -0.75 0.23 32.74
CA ASP A 420 -2.00 0.91 32.40
C ASP A 420 -2.05 1.56 31.00
N HIS A 421 -2.19 0.73 29.95
CA HIS A 421 -2.51 1.20 28.59
C HIS A 421 -3.69 2.18 28.56
N SER A 422 -4.63 2.00 29.47
CA SER A 422 -5.80 2.86 29.63
C SER A 422 -5.41 4.25 30.15
N HIS A 423 -4.43 4.36 31.06
CA HIS A 423 -3.85 5.64 31.47
C HIS A 423 -3.12 6.34 30.30
N ILE A 424 -2.26 5.61 29.57
CA ILE A 424 -1.53 6.16 28.41
C ILE A 424 -2.52 6.67 27.34
N TRP A 425 -3.56 5.89 27.06
CA TRP A 425 -4.64 6.29 26.16
C TRP A 425 -5.34 7.57 26.63
N ASN A 426 -5.67 7.69 27.92
CA ASN A 426 -6.29 8.90 28.47
C ASN A 426 -5.40 10.14 28.28
N VAL A 427 -4.10 10.00 28.54
CA VAL A 427 -3.13 11.08 28.34
C VAL A 427 -3.10 11.49 26.86
N PHE A 428 -3.09 10.53 25.95
CA PHE A 428 -3.12 10.77 24.51
C PHE A 428 -4.42 11.51 24.08
N VAL A 429 -5.60 11.03 24.48
CA VAL A 429 -6.89 11.67 24.15
C VAL A 429 -6.97 13.11 24.68
N LYS A 430 -6.48 13.35 25.91
CA LYS A 430 -6.40 14.71 26.48
C LYS A 430 -5.43 15.61 25.70
N ARG A 431 -4.34 15.06 25.16
CA ARG A 431 -3.34 15.82 24.40
C ARG A 431 -3.81 16.20 23.00
N ILE A 432 -4.49 15.30 22.29
CA ILE A 432 -5.08 15.65 20.98
C ILE A 432 -6.19 16.71 21.13
N LEU A 433 -6.91 16.70 22.26
CA LEU A 433 -7.88 17.75 22.58
C LEU A 433 -7.23 19.13 22.73
N ARG A 434 -6.05 19.23 23.36
CA ARG A 434 -5.30 20.50 23.44
C ARG A 434 -4.91 21.04 22.06
N ASP A 435 -4.70 20.14 21.11
CA ASP A 435 -4.42 20.52 19.73
C ASP A 435 -5.70 20.90 18.95
N GLY A 436 -6.89 20.76 19.54
CA GLY A 436 -8.18 21.11 18.94
C GLY A 436 -8.97 19.93 18.34
N TYR A 437 -8.56 18.69 18.63
CA TYR A 437 -9.23 17.49 18.14
C TYR A 437 -10.25 16.94 19.14
N LEU A 438 -11.46 16.64 18.66
CA LEU A 438 -12.46 15.88 19.42
C LEU A 438 -12.59 14.48 18.81
N LEU A 439 -12.72 13.49 19.69
CA LEU A 439 -12.93 12.08 19.34
C LEU A 439 -14.35 11.67 19.74
N PRO A 440 -15.33 11.71 18.81
CA PRO A 440 -16.69 11.24 19.05
C PRO A 440 -16.72 9.75 19.39
N GLY A 441 -17.65 9.34 20.25
CA GLY A 441 -17.87 7.94 20.62
C GLY A 441 -19.37 7.64 20.82
N THR A 442 -19.75 6.37 20.74
CA THR A 442 -21.10 5.90 21.07
C THR A 442 -21.32 5.83 22.58
N VAL A 443 -22.56 5.56 23.00
CA VAL A 443 -22.94 5.31 24.40
C VAL A 443 -22.01 4.28 25.08
N ASN A 444 -21.69 3.19 24.38
CA ASN A 444 -20.81 2.14 24.91
C ASN A 444 -19.33 2.54 24.96
N ASP A 445 -18.92 3.42 24.04
CA ASP A 445 -17.53 3.87 23.96
C ASP A 445 -17.20 4.95 25.00
N LEU A 446 -18.19 5.71 25.47
CA LEU A 446 -18.02 6.87 26.37
C LEU A 446 -18.32 6.54 27.83
N GLY A 447 -17.54 7.11 28.75
CA GLY A 447 -17.79 7.04 30.19
C GLY A 447 -16.76 6.27 31.03
N ARG A 448 -16.12 6.93 31.99
CA ARG A 448 -15.23 6.34 33.01
C ARG A 448 -15.48 6.93 34.38
N GLU A 449 -14.93 6.32 35.44
CA GLU A 449 -14.97 6.87 36.81
C GLU A 449 -14.52 8.34 36.81
N ARG A 450 -15.49 9.26 36.89
CA ARG A 450 -15.33 10.73 36.92
C ARG A 450 -15.03 11.45 35.58
N LEU A 451 -14.97 10.77 34.44
CA LEU A 451 -14.72 11.37 33.12
C LEU A 451 -15.65 10.78 32.06
N SER A 452 -16.83 11.38 31.88
CA SER A 452 -17.89 10.92 30.97
C SER A 452 -17.53 11.07 29.49
N TRP A 453 -16.78 12.12 29.16
CA TRP A 453 -16.48 12.50 27.78
C TRP A 453 -15.32 11.74 27.13
N LEU A 454 -14.53 11.00 27.92
CA LEU A 454 -13.37 10.27 27.39
C LEU A 454 -13.79 8.95 26.75
N TYR A 455 -13.28 8.71 25.54
CA TYR A 455 -13.36 7.42 24.88
C TYR A 455 -12.63 6.35 25.71
N LYS A 456 -13.36 5.32 26.14
CA LYS A 456 -12.83 4.21 26.95
C LYS A 456 -11.81 3.40 26.16
N TRP A 457 -10.73 3.01 26.82
CA TRP A 457 -9.96 1.86 26.35
C TRP A 457 -10.79 0.59 26.57
N PRO A 458 -11.16 -0.16 25.52
CA PRO A 458 -11.96 -1.38 25.66
C PRO A 458 -11.15 -2.49 26.31
N GLU A 459 -11.82 -3.49 26.90
CA GLU A 459 -11.17 -4.62 27.59
C GLU A 459 -10.23 -5.39 26.67
N ASP A 460 -10.66 -5.66 25.43
CA ASP A 460 -9.84 -6.34 24.40
C ASP A 460 -8.79 -5.44 23.74
N GLY A 461 -8.79 -4.14 24.06
CA GLY A 461 -7.92 -3.10 23.50
C GLY A 461 -8.16 -2.80 22.01
N LEU A 462 -7.57 -1.70 21.54
CA LEU A 462 -7.70 -1.23 20.16
C LEU A 462 -6.60 -1.81 19.26
N LYS A 463 -6.98 -2.40 18.12
CA LYS A 463 -6.04 -2.97 17.13
C LYS A 463 -6.05 -2.24 15.78
N SER A 464 -6.90 -1.24 15.62
CA SER A 464 -7.07 -0.49 14.37
C SER A 464 -7.33 0.99 14.64
N THR A 465 -7.11 1.81 13.61
CA THR A 465 -7.43 3.24 13.62
C THR A 465 -8.89 3.56 13.37
N ALA A 466 -9.78 2.56 13.25
CA ALA A 466 -11.20 2.77 13.01
C ALA A 466 -11.86 3.69 14.06
N VAL A 467 -11.33 3.71 15.29
CA VAL A 467 -11.72 4.63 16.36
C VAL A 467 -11.62 6.11 15.95
N PHE A 468 -10.66 6.46 15.08
CA PHE A 468 -10.42 7.84 14.62
C PHE A 468 -11.24 8.23 13.38
N SER A 469 -12.06 7.33 12.82
CA SER A 469 -12.86 7.61 11.61
C SER A 469 -13.76 8.85 11.76
N ASN A 470 -14.28 9.06 12.97
CA ASN A 470 -15.16 10.17 13.31
C ASN A 470 -14.42 11.40 13.86
N LEU A 471 -13.09 11.36 13.96
CA LEU A 471 -12.28 12.44 14.51
C LEU A 471 -12.56 13.77 13.79
N GLN A 472 -12.74 14.83 14.57
CA GLN A 472 -12.97 16.18 14.05
C GLN A 472 -12.03 17.21 14.65
N TYR A 473 -11.72 18.23 13.86
CA TYR A 473 -10.85 19.34 14.22
C TYR A 473 -11.64 20.66 14.28
N GLY A 474 -11.60 21.32 15.45
CA GLY A 474 -12.33 22.57 15.69
C GLY A 474 -11.60 23.84 15.27
N GLY A 475 -10.32 23.75 14.87
CA GLY A 475 -9.49 24.91 14.53
C GLY A 475 -9.87 25.57 13.20
N ARG A 476 -9.07 26.57 12.77
CA ARG A 476 -9.36 27.40 11.58
C ARG A 476 -9.25 26.67 10.24
N LEU A 477 -8.49 25.58 10.18
CA LEU A 477 -8.13 24.84 8.96
C LEU A 477 -8.89 23.50 8.92
N ARG A 478 -10.20 23.57 8.62
CA ARG A 478 -11.16 22.46 8.83
C ARG A 478 -11.26 21.45 7.69
N THR A 479 -10.45 21.57 6.64
CA THR A 479 -10.49 20.66 5.47
C THR A 479 -10.38 19.19 5.86
N MET A 480 -9.64 18.87 6.93
CA MET A 480 -9.57 17.52 7.50
C MET A 480 -10.94 16.90 7.81
N ASN A 481 -11.94 17.71 8.16
CA ASN A 481 -13.27 17.23 8.50
C ASN A 481 -14.05 16.74 7.28
N ASP A 482 -13.63 17.13 6.08
CA ASP A 482 -14.31 16.84 4.81
C ASP A 482 -13.71 15.64 4.10
N ILE A 483 -12.59 15.09 4.61
CA ILE A 483 -11.91 13.93 4.02
C ILE A 483 -12.45 12.66 4.69
N PRO A 484 -13.17 11.79 3.95
CA PRO A 484 -13.69 10.54 4.49
C PRO A 484 -12.57 9.49 4.64
N PRO A 485 -12.77 8.44 5.45
CA PRO A 485 -11.86 7.31 5.51
C PRO A 485 -11.81 6.51 4.21
N ILE A 486 -10.65 5.92 3.90
CA ILE A 486 -10.50 4.91 2.85
C ILE A 486 -11.07 3.60 3.40
N GLU A 487 -12.25 3.24 2.93
CA GLU A 487 -12.87 1.96 3.27
C GLU A 487 -12.20 0.84 2.48
N ILE A 488 -11.36 0.02 3.13
CA ILE A 488 -10.81 -1.23 2.55
C ILE A 488 -11.90 -2.29 2.45
N ASN A 489 -12.68 -2.42 3.50
CA ASN A 489 -13.83 -3.30 3.57
C ASN A 489 -15.02 -2.45 4.03
N PRO A 490 -16.07 -2.29 3.21
CA PRO A 490 -17.27 -1.56 3.62
C PRO A 490 -18.03 -2.33 4.73
N GLY A 491 -17.63 -3.58 5.02
CA GLY A 491 -18.17 -4.48 6.04
C GLY A 491 -17.74 -4.18 7.49
N GLY A 492 -17.57 -2.90 7.85
CA GLY A 492 -17.67 -2.50 9.26
C GLY A 492 -19.13 -2.67 9.71
N ALA A 493 -19.51 -3.89 10.05
CA ALA A 493 -20.79 -4.35 10.57
C ALA A 493 -22.03 -4.41 9.63
N SER A 494 -22.13 -3.69 8.50
CA SER A 494 -23.43 -3.64 7.76
C SER A 494 -23.53 -4.34 6.39
N LEU A 495 -22.43 -4.58 5.66
CA LEU A 495 -22.50 -5.17 4.31
C LEU A 495 -22.05 -6.63 4.30
N LYS A 496 -23.02 -7.55 4.21
CA LYS A 496 -22.79 -9.00 4.02
C LYS A 496 -22.29 -9.33 2.60
N GLU A 497 -22.74 -8.56 1.62
CA GLU A 497 -22.49 -8.82 0.20
C GLU A 497 -21.91 -7.55 -0.48
N VAL A 498 -21.03 -7.76 -1.47
CA VAL A 498 -20.41 -6.71 -2.30
C VAL A 498 -20.66 -7.04 -3.77
N THR A 499 -21.07 -6.05 -4.56
CA THR A 499 -21.20 -6.20 -6.01
C THR A 499 -19.86 -5.94 -6.69
N VAL A 500 -19.45 -6.81 -7.60
CA VAL A 500 -18.18 -6.77 -8.32
C VAL A 500 -18.40 -6.97 -9.81
N VAL A 501 -17.61 -6.29 -10.63
CA VAL A 501 -17.47 -6.50 -12.07
C VAL A 501 -16.27 -7.41 -12.26
N MET A 502 -16.48 -8.60 -12.81
CA MET A 502 -15.41 -9.55 -13.11
C MET A 502 -14.73 -9.21 -14.46
N THR A 503 -13.67 -9.93 -14.83
CA THR A 503 -12.91 -9.68 -16.07
C THR A 503 -13.68 -9.93 -17.37
N ASP A 504 -14.79 -10.68 -17.30
CA ASP A 504 -15.78 -10.82 -18.38
C ASP A 504 -16.72 -9.61 -18.50
N LEU A 505 -16.55 -8.60 -17.63
CA LEU A 505 -17.36 -7.40 -17.49
C LEU A 505 -18.78 -7.65 -16.97
N ALA A 506 -19.11 -8.87 -16.57
CA ALA A 506 -20.38 -9.18 -15.93
C ALA A 506 -20.34 -8.80 -14.45
N GLN A 507 -21.52 -8.43 -13.93
CA GLN A 507 -21.69 -8.04 -12.54
C GLN A 507 -22.15 -9.23 -11.70
N TYR A 508 -21.42 -9.48 -10.63
CA TYR A 508 -21.71 -10.51 -9.66
C TYR A 508 -21.74 -9.92 -8.25
N THR A 509 -22.36 -10.62 -7.32
CA THR A 509 -22.43 -10.32 -5.90
C THR A 509 -21.69 -11.43 -5.17
N ILE A 510 -20.77 -11.04 -4.29
CA ILE A 510 -19.92 -11.94 -3.51
C ILE A 510 -20.01 -11.60 -2.03
N ASP A 511 -19.66 -12.56 -1.17
CA ASP A 511 -19.50 -12.27 0.25
C ASP A 511 -18.35 -11.28 0.46
N ALA A 512 -18.54 -10.28 1.33
CA ALA A 512 -17.52 -9.28 1.64
C ALA A 512 -16.24 -9.92 2.22
N THR A 513 -16.34 -11.06 2.89
CA THR A 513 -15.21 -11.81 3.47
C THR A 513 -14.40 -12.56 2.41
N ASP A 514 -15.01 -12.90 1.28
CA ASP A 514 -14.36 -13.61 0.18
C ASP A 514 -13.61 -12.67 -0.77
N LEU A 515 -13.92 -11.37 -0.76
CA LEU A 515 -13.32 -10.37 -1.64
C LEU A 515 -11.79 -10.40 -1.62
N GLU A 516 -11.18 -10.40 -0.43
CA GLU A 516 -9.71 -10.45 -0.29
C GLU A 516 -9.14 -11.76 -0.86
N HIS A 517 -9.80 -12.88 -0.59
CA HIS A 517 -9.36 -14.20 -1.03
C HIS A 517 -9.41 -14.32 -2.56
N ILE A 518 -10.46 -13.77 -3.18
CA ILE A 518 -10.63 -13.73 -4.63
C ILE A 518 -9.60 -12.79 -5.28
N ILE A 519 -9.40 -11.58 -4.75
CA ILE A 519 -8.40 -10.60 -5.24
C ILE A 519 -6.97 -11.15 -5.18
N CYS A 520 -6.67 -11.92 -4.13
CA CYS A 520 -5.36 -12.54 -3.91
C CYS A 520 -5.21 -13.89 -4.62
N LEU A 521 -6.23 -14.39 -5.32
CA LEU A 521 -6.26 -15.72 -5.92
C LEU A 521 -5.84 -16.82 -4.92
N THR A 522 -6.46 -16.80 -3.74
CA THR A 522 -6.29 -17.84 -2.72
C THR A 522 -7.04 -19.09 -3.16
N PRO A 523 -6.41 -20.28 -3.18
CA PRO A 523 -7.07 -21.50 -3.63
C PRO A 523 -8.32 -21.82 -2.81
N GLY A 524 -9.41 -22.18 -3.48
CA GLY A 524 -10.71 -22.40 -2.83
C GLY A 524 -11.87 -22.32 -3.81
N THR A 525 -13.07 -22.59 -3.30
CA THR A 525 -14.33 -22.44 -4.03
C THR A 525 -15.15 -21.36 -3.35
N TYR A 526 -15.53 -20.34 -4.11
CA TYR A 526 -16.24 -19.16 -3.62
C TYR A 526 -17.59 -19.07 -4.34
N SER A 527 -18.64 -18.68 -3.63
CA SER A 527 -19.97 -18.51 -4.21
C SER A 527 -20.09 -17.12 -4.81
N VAL A 528 -20.43 -17.02 -6.10
CA VAL A 528 -20.71 -15.75 -6.77
C VAL A 528 -22.14 -15.76 -7.33
N ARG A 529 -22.91 -14.71 -7.09
CA ARG A 529 -24.30 -14.60 -7.57
C ARG A 529 -24.39 -13.57 -8.68
N GLU A 530 -25.09 -13.81 -9.77
CA GLU A 530 -25.34 -12.76 -10.77
C GLU A 530 -26.13 -11.59 -10.15
N ALA A 531 -25.66 -10.36 -10.36
CA ALA A 531 -26.30 -9.16 -9.82
C ALA A 531 -27.62 -8.79 -10.54
N GLY A 532 -27.87 -9.38 -11.72
CA GLY A 532 -29.09 -9.18 -12.52
C GLY A 532 -30.29 -10.03 -12.07
N ALA A 533 -31.40 -9.93 -12.82
CA ALA A 533 -32.69 -10.54 -12.47
C ALA A 533 -32.70 -12.08 -12.37
N SER A 534 -31.68 -12.76 -12.88
CA SER A 534 -31.50 -14.21 -12.84
C SER A 534 -31.07 -14.71 -11.45
N HIS A 535 -30.34 -13.91 -10.67
CA HIS A 535 -29.77 -14.26 -9.35
C HIS A 535 -29.15 -15.66 -9.29
N LEU A 536 -28.60 -16.15 -10.40
CA LEU A 536 -27.99 -17.47 -10.48
C LEU A 536 -26.71 -17.49 -9.66
N ASN A 537 -26.57 -18.51 -8.82
CA ASN A 537 -25.33 -18.77 -8.09
C ASN A 537 -24.41 -19.63 -8.96
N HIS A 538 -23.14 -19.24 -9.03
CA HIS A 538 -22.07 -19.94 -9.72
C HIS A 538 -20.93 -20.22 -8.75
N ASP A 539 -20.23 -21.33 -8.99
CA ASP A 539 -19.01 -21.65 -8.26
C ASP A 539 -17.82 -20.98 -8.95
N PHE A 540 -17.18 -20.07 -8.22
CA PHE A 540 -15.92 -19.46 -8.61
C PHE A 540 -14.77 -20.24 -8.00
N ILE A 541 -14.02 -20.96 -8.83
CA ILE A 541 -13.00 -21.92 -8.38
C ILE A 541 -11.62 -21.32 -8.63
N ILE A 542 -10.78 -21.30 -7.60
CA ILE A 542 -9.37 -20.94 -7.72
C ILE A 542 -8.52 -22.18 -7.45
N GLU A 543 -7.77 -22.60 -8.46
CA GLU A 543 -6.89 -23.78 -8.40
C GLU A 543 -5.41 -23.36 -8.36
N GLU A 544 -4.59 -24.13 -7.64
CA GLU A 544 -3.14 -23.93 -7.53
C GLU A 544 -2.38 -25.08 -8.20
N TYR A 545 -1.45 -24.74 -9.09
CA TYR A 545 -0.60 -25.69 -9.79
C TYR A 545 0.87 -25.35 -9.55
N GLU A 546 1.67 -26.29 -9.06
CA GLU A 546 3.12 -26.08 -8.92
C GLU A 546 3.82 -26.25 -10.28
N ILE A 547 4.61 -25.25 -10.67
CA ILE A 547 5.17 -25.16 -12.03
C ILE A 547 6.62 -25.66 -12.08
N ASN A 548 7.37 -25.48 -11.00
CA ASN A 548 8.79 -25.81 -10.95
C ASN A 548 9.07 -27.17 -10.29
N VAL A 549 8.12 -28.10 -10.30
CA VAL A 549 8.27 -29.45 -9.74
C VAL A 549 9.46 -30.18 -10.37
N ASP A 550 9.55 -30.18 -11.70
CA ASP A 550 10.65 -30.84 -12.44
C ASP A 550 12.01 -30.20 -12.10
N LEU A 551 12.03 -28.89 -11.89
CA LEU A 551 13.24 -28.15 -11.49
C LEU A 551 13.66 -28.53 -10.07
N HIS A 552 12.73 -28.60 -9.11
CA HIS A 552 13.01 -29.08 -7.75
C HIS A 552 13.50 -30.52 -7.74
N GLU A 553 12.93 -31.38 -8.59
CA GLU A 553 13.42 -32.74 -8.75
C GLU A 553 14.84 -32.78 -9.33
N ALA A 554 15.13 -31.96 -10.35
CA ALA A 554 16.48 -31.81 -10.91
C ALA A 554 17.50 -31.35 -9.85
N ILE A 555 17.13 -30.38 -9.01
CA ILE A 555 17.95 -29.90 -7.90
C ILE A 555 18.23 -31.03 -6.91
N ARG A 556 17.19 -31.75 -6.49
CA ARG A 556 17.31 -32.88 -5.55
C ARG A 556 18.25 -33.96 -6.09
N LYS A 557 18.09 -34.36 -7.36
CA LYS A 557 18.96 -35.36 -8.02
C LYS A 557 20.41 -34.85 -8.12
N THR A 558 20.60 -33.59 -8.52
CA THR A 558 21.94 -32.99 -8.62
C THR A 558 22.63 -32.91 -7.26
N ASN A 559 21.89 -32.57 -6.20
CA ASN A 559 22.41 -32.53 -4.83
C ASN A 559 22.77 -33.93 -4.30
N ALA A 560 21.99 -34.96 -4.63
CA ALA A 560 22.34 -36.34 -4.31
C ALA A 560 23.64 -36.77 -4.99
N ILE A 561 23.83 -36.41 -6.26
CA ILE A 561 25.08 -36.66 -7.00
C ILE A 561 26.25 -35.93 -6.35
N ILE A 562 26.06 -34.67 -5.94
CA ILE A 562 27.08 -33.89 -5.21
C ILE A 562 27.48 -34.60 -3.92
N GLN A 563 26.52 -35.06 -3.12
CA GLN A 563 26.78 -35.78 -1.88
C GLN A 563 27.60 -37.05 -2.14
N GLU A 564 27.23 -37.82 -3.16
CA GLU A 564 27.94 -39.04 -3.56
C GLU A 564 29.38 -38.74 -4.00
N VAL A 565 29.58 -37.76 -4.88
CA VAL A 565 30.91 -37.34 -5.35
C VAL A 565 31.77 -36.78 -4.21
N ASN A 566 31.18 -35.99 -3.31
CA ASN A 566 31.85 -35.50 -2.12
C ASN A 566 32.27 -36.65 -1.18
N SER A 567 31.43 -37.68 -1.04
CA SER A 567 31.78 -38.88 -0.26
C SER A 567 32.99 -39.61 -0.87
N TRP A 568 33.08 -39.69 -2.21
CA TRP A 568 34.22 -40.27 -2.90
C TRP A 568 35.49 -39.43 -2.73
N LEU A 569 35.38 -38.11 -2.82
CA LEU A 569 36.47 -37.18 -2.53
C LEU A 569 36.96 -37.27 -1.08
N ALA A 570 36.06 -37.51 -0.12
CA ALA A 570 36.42 -37.72 1.28
C ALA A 570 37.13 -39.08 1.48
N SER A 571 36.64 -40.15 0.84
CA SER A 571 37.18 -41.52 0.99
C SER A 571 38.56 -41.74 0.35
N THR A 572 38.84 -41.07 -0.78
CA THR A 572 40.16 -41.13 -1.45
C THR A 572 41.29 -40.53 -0.61
N ASN A 573 40.98 -39.60 0.30
CA ASN A 573 41.93 -38.99 1.22
C ASN A 573 42.30 -39.86 2.42
N LEU A 574 41.51 -40.88 2.77
CA LEU A 574 41.78 -41.77 3.90
C LEU A 574 42.80 -42.87 3.56
N ARG A 575 42.84 -43.37 2.32
CA ARG A 575 43.79 -44.43 1.89
C ARG A 575 45.20 -43.92 1.55
N GLY A 576 45.37 -42.61 1.28
CA GLY A 576 46.69 -42.02 0.96
C GLY A 576 47.50 -41.53 2.17
N ASN A 577 46.87 -41.37 3.34
CA ASN A 577 47.47 -40.70 4.50
C ASN A 577 48.29 -41.60 5.45
N ALA A 578 48.48 -42.88 5.11
CA ALA A 578 49.38 -43.76 5.88
C ALA A 578 50.86 -43.57 5.50
N ILE A 579 51.18 -43.07 4.29
CA ILE A 579 52.57 -42.98 3.78
C ILE A 579 53.05 -41.53 3.61
N SER A 580 52.16 -40.52 3.61
CA SER A 580 52.53 -39.12 3.31
C SER A 580 52.87 -38.24 4.52
N ARG A 581 53.01 -38.78 5.74
CA ARG A 581 53.35 -37.96 6.93
C ARG A 581 54.80 -37.43 6.93
N PHE A 582 55.64 -37.77 5.95
CA PHE A 582 57.08 -37.47 5.99
C PHE A 582 57.61 -36.44 4.97
N ARG A 583 56.79 -35.81 4.12
CA ARG A 583 57.27 -34.69 3.29
C ARG A 583 56.24 -33.57 3.19
N GLY A 584 56.52 -32.48 3.91
CA GLY A 584 55.80 -31.23 3.79
C GLY A 584 56.12 -30.51 2.48
N LYS A 585 55.08 -30.22 1.70
CA LYS A 585 54.90 -29.01 0.87
C LYS A 585 53.52 -29.07 0.20
N GLY A 586 52.67 -28.08 0.51
CA GLY A 586 51.43 -27.72 -0.21
C GLY A 586 50.34 -28.79 -0.28
N ARG A 587 49.48 -28.90 0.73
CA ARG A 587 48.19 -29.61 0.59
C ARG A 587 47.21 -28.71 -0.17
N ASN A 588 46.80 -29.10 -1.37
CA ASN A 588 45.50 -28.70 -1.92
C ASN A 588 44.44 -29.37 -1.05
N GLU A 589 43.71 -28.61 -0.23
CA GLU A 589 42.51 -29.13 0.42
C GLU A 589 41.50 -29.58 -0.65
N PRO A 590 40.80 -30.72 -0.45
CA PRO A 590 39.75 -31.14 -1.37
C PRO A 590 38.62 -30.10 -1.34
N VAL A 591 38.50 -29.31 -2.40
CA VAL A 591 37.35 -28.41 -2.59
C VAL A 591 36.12 -29.29 -2.80
N PHE A 592 35.21 -29.37 -1.84
CA PHE A 592 33.94 -30.10 -1.99
C PHE A 592 32.94 -29.28 -2.81
N PHE A 593 32.07 -29.96 -3.55
CA PHE A 593 30.93 -29.32 -4.19
C PHE A 593 29.88 -28.97 -3.14
N THR A 594 29.18 -27.85 -3.31
CA THR A 594 28.05 -27.48 -2.44
C THR A 594 26.73 -27.82 -3.10
N GLU A 595 25.77 -28.21 -2.28
CA GLU A 595 24.39 -28.38 -2.73
C GLU A 595 23.85 -27.06 -3.28
N TYR A 596 23.21 -27.15 -4.44
CA TYR A 596 22.55 -26.04 -5.06
C TYR A 596 21.19 -25.80 -4.38
N LYS A 597 20.94 -24.54 -3.99
CA LYS A 597 19.63 -24.08 -3.55
C LYS A 597 18.98 -23.33 -4.70
N GLY A 598 17.94 -23.92 -5.28
CA GLY A 598 17.16 -23.24 -6.33
C GLY A 598 16.17 -22.23 -5.77
N SER A 599 15.38 -21.65 -6.67
CA SER A 599 14.22 -20.84 -6.35
C SER A 599 13.20 -21.60 -5.48
N GLY A 600 12.44 -20.86 -4.68
CA GLY A 600 11.37 -21.41 -3.85
C GLY A 600 10.24 -22.03 -4.68
N ARG A 601 9.21 -22.53 -4.02
CA ARG A 601 8.02 -23.13 -4.67
C ARG A 601 7.35 -22.10 -5.57
N ILE A 602 7.27 -22.38 -6.88
CA ILE A 602 6.59 -21.52 -7.85
C ILE A 602 5.24 -22.13 -8.21
N THR A 603 4.16 -21.39 -7.96
CA THR A 603 2.79 -21.82 -8.27
C THR A 603 2.13 -20.93 -9.31
N ARG A 604 1.21 -21.52 -10.06
CA ARG A 604 0.26 -20.87 -10.97
C ARG A 604 -1.12 -21.01 -10.36
N ASN A 605 -1.74 -19.89 -10.02
CA ASN A 605 -3.08 -19.84 -9.48
C ASN A 605 -4.04 -19.42 -10.59
N VAL A 606 -5.04 -20.25 -10.89
CA VAL A 606 -5.99 -20.04 -11.99
C VAL A 606 -7.39 -19.86 -11.43
N ALA A 607 -8.01 -18.73 -11.73
CA ALA A 607 -9.42 -18.48 -11.43
C ALA A 607 -10.31 -18.94 -12.58
N ILE A 608 -11.34 -19.70 -12.25
CA ILE A 608 -12.29 -20.31 -13.18
C ILE A 608 -13.70 -19.94 -12.73
N LEU A 609 -14.49 -19.39 -13.65
CA LEU A 609 -15.92 -19.15 -13.48
C LEU A 609 -16.64 -19.75 -14.68
N ASN A 610 -17.63 -20.63 -14.45
CA ASN A 610 -18.39 -21.25 -15.53
C ASN A 610 -17.51 -21.91 -16.61
N HIS A 611 -16.43 -22.57 -16.20
CA HIS A 611 -15.42 -23.20 -17.06
C HIS A 611 -14.57 -22.22 -17.90
N ALA A 612 -14.80 -20.91 -17.79
CA ALA A 612 -13.97 -19.87 -18.39
C ALA A 612 -12.85 -19.44 -17.43
N ARG A 613 -11.64 -19.26 -17.96
CA ARG A 613 -10.50 -18.76 -17.18
C ARG A 613 -10.62 -17.24 -17.04
N MET A 614 -10.82 -16.78 -15.82
CA MET A 614 -11.01 -15.37 -15.50
C MET A 614 -9.67 -14.67 -15.27
N ALA A 615 -8.76 -15.34 -14.57
CA ALA A 615 -7.45 -14.79 -14.23
C ALA A 615 -6.38 -15.86 -13.99
N VAL A 616 -5.11 -15.48 -14.14
CA VAL A 616 -3.94 -16.29 -13.82
C VAL A 616 -2.89 -15.44 -13.13
N ALA A 617 -2.48 -15.82 -11.92
CA ALA A 617 -1.33 -15.23 -11.24
C ALA A 617 -0.25 -16.27 -10.96
N TYR A 618 1.00 -15.81 -10.95
CA TYR A 618 2.14 -16.63 -10.58
C TYR A 618 2.63 -16.22 -9.20
N LYS A 619 3.00 -17.20 -8.37
CA LYS A 619 3.48 -16.94 -7.02
C LYS A 619 4.78 -17.69 -6.72
N VAL A 620 5.70 -17.09 -5.96
CA VAL A 620 6.85 -17.76 -5.34
C VAL A 620 6.62 -17.78 -3.84
N GLU A 621 6.53 -18.95 -3.21
CA GLU A 621 6.26 -19.09 -1.77
C GLU A 621 5.03 -18.28 -1.33
N GLY A 622 3.97 -18.29 -2.15
CA GLY A 622 2.74 -17.52 -1.93
C GLY A 622 2.78 -16.05 -2.40
N ARG A 623 3.95 -15.52 -2.78
CA ARG A 623 4.13 -14.12 -3.20
C ARG A 623 3.89 -13.92 -4.69
N LYS A 624 3.01 -13.01 -5.08
CA LYS A 624 2.75 -12.71 -6.49
C LYS A 624 4.02 -12.21 -7.21
N ILE A 625 4.36 -12.82 -8.34
CA ILE A 625 5.45 -12.40 -9.21
C ILE A 625 5.00 -12.34 -10.67
N SER A 626 5.70 -11.56 -11.49
CA SER A 626 5.37 -11.48 -12.92
C SER A 626 5.73 -12.79 -13.63
N ARG A 627 5.01 -13.11 -14.71
CA ARG A 627 5.35 -14.26 -15.58
C ARG A 627 6.80 -14.20 -16.06
N THR A 628 7.26 -13.01 -16.44
CA THR A 628 8.63 -12.80 -16.94
C THR A 628 9.66 -13.12 -15.86
N ASP A 629 9.39 -12.77 -14.60
CA ASP A 629 10.26 -13.10 -13.48
C ASP A 629 10.26 -14.60 -13.17
N VAL A 630 9.13 -15.30 -13.32
CA VAL A 630 9.08 -16.78 -13.24
C VAL A 630 10.04 -17.38 -14.25
N VAL A 631 9.90 -16.97 -15.52
CA VAL A 631 10.70 -17.48 -16.64
C VAL A 631 12.19 -17.19 -16.42
N ARG A 632 12.53 -15.99 -15.94
CA ARG A 632 13.91 -15.58 -15.65
C ARG A 632 14.49 -16.37 -14.47
N SER A 633 13.72 -16.55 -13.39
CA SER A 633 14.13 -17.34 -12.22
C SER A 633 14.41 -18.79 -12.60
N MET A 634 13.50 -19.43 -13.35
CA MET A 634 13.71 -20.79 -13.84
C MET A 634 14.91 -20.88 -14.79
N ALA A 635 15.10 -19.91 -15.70
CA ALA A 635 16.25 -19.89 -16.61
C ALA A 635 17.58 -19.80 -15.87
N ARG A 636 17.67 -18.95 -14.85
CA ARG A 636 18.86 -18.80 -14.00
C ARG A 636 19.19 -20.11 -13.30
N ASP A 637 18.19 -20.75 -12.70
CA ASP A 637 18.40 -21.99 -11.95
C ASP A 637 18.77 -23.16 -12.87
N ILE A 638 18.12 -23.28 -14.03
CA ILE A 638 18.48 -24.23 -15.10
C ILE A 638 19.93 -24.00 -15.55
N GLY A 639 20.33 -22.74 -15.76
CA GLY A 639 21.70 -22.38 -16.13
C GLY A 639 22.71 -22.81 -15.06
N ALA A 640 22.41 -22.55 -13.79
CA ALA A 640 23.27 -22.89 -12.66
C ALA A 640 23.45 -24.41 -12.53
N LEU A 641 22.36 -25.18 -12.64
CA LEU A 641 22.40 -26.63 -12.62
C LEU A 641 23.22 -27.21 -13.77
N ARG A 642 23.07 -26.67 -15.01
CA ARG A 642 23.87 -27.11 -16.16
C ARG A 642 25.37 -26.86 -15.96
N ILE A 643 25.75 -25.72 -15.38
CA ILE A 643 27.15 -25.39 -15.05
C ILE A 643 27.68 -26.34 -13.97
N LEU A 644 26.88 -26.60 -12.94
CA LEU A 644 27.23 -27.49 -11.83
C LEU A 644 27.44 -28.94 -12.31
N ILE A 645 26.52 -29.47 -13.12
CA ILE A 645 26.64 -30.80 -13.73
C ILE A 645 27.91 -30.91 -14.56
N ARG A 646 28.21 -29.93 -15.43
CA ARG A 646 29.46 -29.92 -16.22
C ARG A 646 30.71 -29.89 -15.34
N SER A 647 30.68 -29.15 -14.25
CA SER A 647 31.79 -29.09 -13.28
C SER A 647 31.99 -30.45 -12.58
N VAL A 648 30.89 -31.11 -12.19
CA VAL A 648 30.91 -32.45 -11.60
C VAL A 648 31.42 -33.49 -12.61
N GLU A 649 30.95 -33.47 -13.85
CA GLU A 649 31.42 -34.33 -14.93
C GLU A 649 32.93 -34.18 -15.15
N THR A 650 33.39 -32.93 -15.34
CA THR A 650 34.81 -32.61 -15.56
C THR A 650 35.67 -33.13 -14.41
N ARG A 651 35.23 -32.93 -13.16
CA ARG A 651 35.98 -33.37 -11.99
C ARG A 651 35.92 -34.88 -11.76
N SER A 652 34.80 -35.51 -12.08
CA SER A 652 34.66 -36.96 -12.04
C SER A 652 35.67 -37.64 -12.97
N THR A 653 35.92 -37.08 -14.17
CA THR A 653 36.97 -37.60 -15.07
C THR A 653 38.39 -37.49 -14.51
N THR A 654 38.60 -36.64 -13.49
CA THR A 654 39.91 -36.46 -12.83
C THR A 654 40.10 -37.40 -11.63
N ILE A 655 39.02 -37.71 -10.90
CA ILE A 655 39.00 -38.71 -9.80
C ILE A 655 39.15 -40.15 -10.38
N ASP A 656 38.82 -40.30 -11.66
CA ASP A 656 38.60 -41.51 -12.45
C ASP A 656 39.80 -42.46 -12.65
N ASN A 657 41.01 -42.15 -12.17
CA ASN A 657 42.15 -43.07 -12.34
C ASN A 657 42.20 -44.23 -11.30
N LYS A 658 41.25 -44.30 -10.34
CA LYS A 658 41.30 -45.27 -9.22
C LYS A 658 39.97 -45.92 -8.79
N ALA A 659 38.83 -45.62 -9.43
CA ALA A 659 37.51 -46.14 -9.03
C ALA A 659 37.03 -47.34 -9.87
N ALA A 660 36.18 -48.21 -9.30
CA ALA A 660 35.64 -49.40 -9.97
C ALA A 660 34.64 -49.04 -11.09
N SER A 661 34.68 -49.78 -12.20
CA SER A 661 33.89 -49.51 -13.42
C SER A 661 32.36 -49.45 -13.21
N GLY A 662 31.82 -50.10 -12.17
CA GLY A 662 30.40 -50.07 -11.83
C GLY A 662 29.90 -48.73 -11.29
N ALA A 663 30.69 -48.05 -10.45
CA ALA A 663 30.34 -46.74 -9.88
C ALA A 663 30.30 -45.65 -10.96
N LYS A 664 31.16 -45.77 -11.98
CA LYS A 664 31.18 -44.88 -13.15
C LYS A 664 29.89 -44.97 -13.97
N ARG A 665 29.38 -46.18 -14.16
CA ARG A 665 28.12 -46.40 -14.89
C ARG A 665 26.93 -45.85 -14.11
N ALA A 666 26.92 -46.02 -12.79
CA ALA A 666 25.88 -45.47 -11.91
C ALA A 666 25.87 -43.94 -11.91
N LEU A 667 27.04 -43.28 -11.77
CA LEU A 667 27.14 -41.82 -11.83
C LEU A 667 26.67 -41.25 -13.16
N LYS A 668 27.09 -41.88 -14.27
CA LYS A 668 26.71 -41.43 -15.61
C LYS A 668 25.19 -41.50 -15.81
N LEU A 669 24.56 -42.58 -15.36
CA LEU A 669 23.11 -42.73 -15.39
C LEU A 669 22.41 -41.68 -14.51
N ALA A 670 22.94 -41.39 -13.32
CA ALA A 670 22.38 -40.37 -12.44
C ALA A 670 22.50 -38.95 -13.04
N LEU A 671 23.63 -38.63 -13.69
CA LEU A 671 23.83 -37.36 -14.40
C LEU A 671 22.91 -37.24 -15.63
N GLU A 672 22.72 -38.32 -16.39
CA GLU A 672 21.76 -38.37 -17.50
C GLU A 672 20.32 -38.14 -16.99
N GLU A 673 19.94 -38.76 -15.87
CA GLU A 673 18.62 -38.58 -15.27
C GLU A 673 18.40 -37.15 -14.75
N ALA A 674 19.42 -36.53 -14.14
CA ALA A 674 19.38 -35.13 -13.73
C ALA A 674 19.25 -34.19 -14.95
N ASN A 675 19.98 -34.46 -16.03
CA ASN A 675 19.88 -33.70 -17.28
C ASN A 675 18.50 -33.82 -17.95
N ASN A 676 17.89 -35.00 -17.92
CA ASN A 676 16.53 -35.21 -18.43
C ASN A 676 15.52 -34.35 -17.65
N GLN A 677 15.65 -34.30 -16.32
CA GLN A 677 14.78 -33.44 -15.50
C GLN A 677 15.01 -31.95 -15.76
N ILE A 678 16.25 -31.52 -15.98
CA ILE A 678 16.55 -30.14 -16.42
C ILE A 678 15.90 -29.84 -17.77
N GLN A 679 15.86 -30.81 -18.68
CA GLN A 679 15.21 -30.64 -19.98
C GLN A 679 13.69 -30.50 -19.85
N LEU A 680 13.05 -31.30 -18.99
CA LEU A 680 11.62 -31.16 -18.68
C LEU A 680 11.32 -29.80 -18.06
N ALA A 681 12.14 -29.35 -17.10
CA ALA A 681 12.02 -28.02 -16.52
C ALA A 681 12.15 -26.88 -17.56
N ASP A 682 13.06 -27.04 -18.54
CA ASP A 682 13.24 -26.06 -19.63
C ASP A 682 12.05 -26.07 -20.61
N GLN A 683 11.46 -27.23 -20.89
CA GLN A 683 10.23 -27.34 -21.68
C GLN A 683 9.06 -26.67 -20.97
N SER A 684 8.88 -26.92 -19.67
CA SER A 684 7.88 -26.24 -18.83
C SER A 684 8.08 -24.72 -18.86
N ARG A 685 9.32 -24.23 -18.73
CA ARG A 685 9.67 -22.81 -18.87
C ARG A 685 9.29 -22.22 -20.24
N VAL A 686 9.59 -22.94 -21.33
CA VAL A 686 9.25 -22.50 -22.69
C VAL A 686 7.74 -22.45 -22.89
N SER A 687 7.01 -23.45 -22.38
CA SER A 687 5.54 -23.50 -22.48
C SER A 687 4.86 -22.33 -21.77
N LEU A 688 5.37 -21.90 -20.61
CA LEU A 688 4.87 -20.73 -19.87
C LEU A 688 4.98 -19.44 -20.69
N ASN A 689 6.06 -19.30 -21.46
CA ASN A 689 6.30 -18.12 -22.28
C ASN A 689 5.37 -18.06 -23.51
N ALA A 690 4.75 -19.18 -23.88
CA ALA A 690 3.85 -19.31 -25.02
C ALA A 690 2.36 -19.12 -24.68
N VAL A 691 2.00 -18.92 -23.40
CA VAL A 691 0.59 -18.77 -22.95
C VAL A 691 0.07 -17.37 -23.26
N ASP A 692 -1.19 -17.27 -23.69
CA ASP A 692 -1.90 -16.00 -23.91
C ASP A 692 -1.94 -15.11 -22.65
N ASP A 693 -1.91 -13.79 -22.88
CA ASP A 693 -2.07 -12.80 -21.82
C ASP A 693 -3.51 -12.77 -21.31
N ILE A 694 -3.76 -13.54 -20.24
CA ILE A 694 -4.95 -13.48 -19.41
C ILE A 694 -4.71 -12.46 -18.27
N SER A 695 -5.78 -11.83 -17.78
CA SER A 695 -5.72 -10.94 -16.60
C SER A 695 -5.04 -11.63 -15.42
N GLU A 696 -4.32 -10.88 -14.60
CA GLU A 696 -3.75 -11.40 -13.34
C GLU A 696 -4.72 -11.31 -12.16
N GLU A 697 -5.91 -10.73 -12.39
CA GLU A 697 -6.94 -10.50 -11.37
C GLU A 697 -8.31 -10.87 -11.92
N PRO A 698 -9.16 -11.56 -11.14
CA PRO A 698 -10.49 -11.95 -11.60
C PRO A 698 -11.52 -10.83 -11.50
N ILE A 699 -11.33 -9.89 -10.57
CA ILE A 699 -12.23 -8.75 -10.34
C ILE A 699 -11.63 -7.50 -10.99
N ALA A 700 -12.36 -6.93 -11.95
CA ALA A 700 -11.99 -5.69 -12.63
C ALA A 700 -12.35 -4.45 -11.82
N LYS A 701 -13.54 -4.41 -11.21
CA LYS A 701 -14.04 -3.27 -10.41
C LYS A 701 -14.93 -3.76 -9.28
N CYS A 702 -14.82 -3.17 -8.10
CA CYS A 702 -15.80 -3.34 -7.03
C CYS A 702 -16.81 -2.18 -7.09
N LEU A 703 -18.11 -2.50 -7.06
CA LEU A 703 -19.20 -1.54 -7.00
C LEU A 703 -19.65 -1.43 -5.55
N TYR A 704 -19.17 -0.38 -4.89
CA TYR A 704 -19.60 -0.04 -3.54
C TYR A 704 -20.93 0.70 -3.65
N PRO A 705 -21.92 0.40 -2.79
CA PRO A 705 -23.09 1.26 -2.69
C PRO A 705 -22.59 2.68 -2.41
N GLU A 706 -23.04 3.64 -3.22
CA GLU A 706 -22.74 5.04 -2.98
C GLU A 706 -23.30 5.37 -1.59
N ARG A 707 -22.48 5.30 -0.53
CA ARG A 707 -22.73 6.17 0.63
C ARG A 707 -22.81 7.56 0.01
N ASP A 708 -23.88 8.30 0.26
CA ASP A 708 -24.10 9.67 -0.25
C ASP A 708 -23.02 10.63 0.31
N VAL A 709 -21.77 10.42 -0.09
CA VAL A 709 -20.58 11.17 0.33
C VAL A 709 -20.46 12.48 -0.47
N GLY A 710 -21.50 12.87 -1.21
CA GLY A 710 -21.45 14.06 -2.06
C GLY A 710 -22.79 14.65 -2.48
N LYS A 711 -23.90 14.36 -1.78
CA LYS A 711 -25.20 14.98 -2.13
C LYS A 711 -25.68 16.07 -1.18
N GLU A 712 -25.16 16.16 0.04
CA GLU A 712 -25.68 17.14 1.00
C GLU A 712 -24.54 17.98 1.61
N PRO A 713 -24.67 19.33 1.60
CA PRO A 713 -23.68 20.20 2.21
C PRO A 713 -23.60 19.86 3.71
N ALA A 714 -22.41 19.45 4.16
CA ALA A 714 -22.21 19.04 5.54
C ALA A 714 -22.51 20.23 6.46
N VAL A 715 -23.64 20.15 7.17
CA VAL A 715 -24.04 21.16 8.16
C VAL A 715 -22.93 21.25 9.21
N TRP A 716 -22.29 22.42 9.28
CA TRP A 716 -21.16 22.65 10.18
C TRP A 716 -21.53 23.66 11.27
N ASN A 717 -21.39 23.26 12.52
CA ASN A 717 -21.63 24.12 13.69
C ASN A 717 -20.29 24.57 14.31
N GLU A 718 -20.11 25.88 14.42
CA GLU A 718 -18.95 26.48 15.10
C GLU A 718 -18.87 26.05 16.56
N TYR A 719 -17.69 25.63 17.01
CA TYR A 719 -17.44 25.28 18.41
C TYR A 719 -15.99 25.55 18.82
N LYS A 720 -15.77 25.62 20.14
CA LYS A 720 -14.44 25.51 20.75
C LYS A 720 -14.49 24.49 21.87
N ALA A 721 -13.41 23.72 22.01
CA ALA A 721 -13.27 22.75 23.08
C ALA A 721 -11.92 22.92 23.77
N SER A 722 -11.90 22.79 25.10
CA SER A 722 -10.69 22.83 25.92
C SER A 722 -10.85 21.91 27.14
N CYS A 723 -9.75 21.52 27.77
CA CYS A 723 -9.77 20.71 28.99
C CYS A 723 -9.01 21.38 30.11
N GLU A 724 -9.60 21.40 31.30
CA GLU A 724 -8.99 21.97 32.49
C GLU A 724 -8.14 20.91 33.21
N GLU A 725 -6.80 21.08 33.19
CA GLU A 725 -5.84 20.04 33.59
C GLU A 725 -6.03 19.55 35.04
N ASN A 726 -6.46 20.43 35.94
CA ASN A 726 -6.57 20.15 37.37
C ASN A 726 -7.84 19.38 37.73
N GLN A 727 -8.90 19.47 36.92
CA GLN A 727 -10.20 18.87 37.22
C GLN A 727 -10.59 17.78 36.22
N GLY A 728 -9.91 17.70 35.07
CA GLY A 728 -10.20 16.72 34.02
C GLY A 728 -11.47 17.01 33.23
N LEU A 729 -12.13 18.14 33.51
CA LEU A 729 -13.37 18.56 32.86
C LEU A 729 -13.11 19.00 31.42
N LEU A 730 -14.06 18.70 30.54
CA LEU A 730 -14.10 19.19 29.17
C LEU A 730 -15.02 20.41 29.10
N HIS A 731 -14.51 21.54 28.61
CA HIS A 731 -15.28 22.75 28.35
C HIS A 731 -15.57 22.84 26.86
N ILE A 732 -16.84 22.96 26.48
CA ILE A 732 -17.27 23.18 25.09
C ILE A 732 -18.09 24.46 25.02
N GLU A 733 -17.68 25.35 24.12
CA GLU A 733 -18.48 26.49 23.67
C GLU A 733 -19.14 26.10 22.35
N GLY A 734 -20.47 26.10 22.30
CA GLY A 734 -21.23 25.71 21.12
C GLY A 734 -22.70 26.13 21.22
N LYS A 735 -23.48 25.81 20.18
CA LYS A 735 -24.92 26.09 20.17
C LYS A 735 -25.65 25.01 20.97
N VAL A 736 -26.29 25.42 22.06
CA VAL A 736 -26.99 24.52 23.00
C VAL A 736 -28.50 24.60 22.77
N SER A 737 -29.16 23.45 22.87
CA SER A 737 -30.61 23.30 22.82
C SER A 737 -31.02 22.10 23.69
N SER A 738 -32.32 21.82 23.79
CA SER A 738 -32.83 20.58 24.37
C SER A 738 -33.68 19.82 23.34
N VAL A 739 -33.63 18.50 23.41
CA VAL A 739 -34.40 17.61 22.53
C VAL A 739 -35.88 17.73 22.91
N ASN A 740 -36.72 18.15 21.96
CA ASN A 740 -38.16 18.29 22.14
C ASN A 740 -38.94 17.09 21.61
N ASP A 741 -38.49 16.51 20.50
CA ASP A 741 -39.12 15.36 19.86
C ASP A 741 -38.07 14.48 19.17
N VAL A 742 -38.31 13.17 19.14
CA VAL A 742 -37.42 12.15 18.58
C VAL A 742 -38.26 11.16 17.76
N ASN A 743 -37.92 11.00 16.48
CA ASN A 743 -38.57 10.04 15.61
C ASN A 743 -37.52 9.20 14.86
N TRP A 744 -37.52 7.89 15.08
CA TRP A 744 -36.62 6.96 14.39
C TRP A 744 -37.23 6.55 13.06
N LEU A 745 -36.60 6.92 11.94
CA LEU A 745 -37.07 6.56 10.60
C LEU A 745 -36.63 5.15 10.21
N ASN A 746 -35.43 4.75 10.62
CA ASN A 746 -34.88 3.40 10.49
C ASN A 746 -33.73 3.19 11.52
N GLU A 747 -32.97 2.10 11.40
CA GLU A 747 -31.84 1.78 12.31
C GLU A 747 -30.68 2.79 12.28
N ASP A 748 -30.61 3.60 11.23
CA ASP A 748 -29.50 4.52 10.95
C ASP A 748 -29.92 6.00 10.96
N ILE A 749 -31.21 6.34 10.89
CA ILE A 749 -31.69 7.72 10.71
C ILE A 749 -32.69 8.11 11.79
N ILE A 750 -32.37 9.22 12.46
CA ILE A 750 -33.13 9.84 13.54
C ILE A 750 -33.54 11.25 13.09
N GLU A 751 -34.82 11.57 13.19
CA GLU A 751 -35.36 12.91 13.05
C GLU A 751 -35.52 13.53 14.44
N LEU A 752 -34.86 14.67 14.66
CA LEU A 752 -34.84 15.39 15.94
C LEU A 752 -35.45 16.79 15.78
N SER A 753 -36.33 17.15 16.72
CA SER A 753 -36.78 18.53 16.89
C SER A 753 -36.10 19.16 18.10
N LEU A 754 -35.35 20.25 17.90
CA LEU A 754 -34.60 20.93 18.94
C LEU A 754 -35.34 22.18 19.45
N ASN A 755 -35.42 22.36 20.76
CA ASN A 755 -36.06 23.51 21.39
C ASN A 755 -35.43 24.83 20.95
N GLN A 756 -36.27 25.83 20.70
CA GLN A 756 -35.87 27.13 20.16
C GLN A 756 -35.25 27.08 18.74
N GLN A 757 -35.14 25.90 18.11
CA GLN A 757 -34.87 25.78 16.69
C GLN A 757 -36.16 25.55 15.91
N SER A 758 -36.10 26.01 14.68
CA SER A 758 -37.22 26.09 13.73
C SER A 758 -37.19 24.93 12.75
N ALA A 759 -36.04 24.28 12.65
CA ALA A 759 -35.68 23.34 11.62
C ALA A 759 -35.65 21.95 12.24
N LYS A 760 -36.04 20.96 11.44
CA LYS A 760 -35.87 19.55 11.78
C LYS A 760 -34.41 19.16 11.51
N VAL A 761 -33.80 18.43 12.43
CA VAL A 761 -32.43 17.96 12.31
C VAL A 761 -32.45 16.46 12.08
N TYR A 762 -31.92 16.01 10.96
CA TYR A 762 -31.70 14.60 10.69
C TYR A 762 -30.30 14.21 11.14
N ALA A 763 -30.21 13.17 11.96
CA ALA A 763 -28.97 12.67 12.52
C ALA A 763 -28.87 11.15 12.38
N THR A 764 -27.65 10.64 12.42
CA THR A 764 -27.33 9.22 12.32
C THR A 764 -26.50 8.80 13.54
N PRO A 765 -26.77 7.65 14.17
CA PRO A 765 -25.89 7.14 15.21
C PRO A 765 -24.54 6.73 14.60
N LEU A 766 -23.48 6.68 15.41
CA LEU A 766 -22.15 6.32 14.89
C LEU A 766 -22.03 4.83 14.56
N LYS A 767 -22.94 4.01 15.07
CA LYS A 767 -23.13 2.59 14.74
C LYS A 767 -24.64 2.33 14.61
N PRO A 768 -25.09 1.41 13.74
CA PRO A 768 -26.50 1.03 13.66
C PRO A 768 -27.03 0.55 15.01
N VAL A 769 -28.28 0.90 15.34
CA VAL A 769 -28.87 0.63 16.66
C VAL A 769 -30.17 -0.18 16.53
N GLU A 770 -30.19 -1.33 17.20
CA GLU A 770 -31.39 -2.16 17.29
C GLU A 770 -32.49 -1.45 18.09
N GLU A 771 -33.75 -1.74 17.76
CA GLU A 771 -34.92 -1.06 18.32
C GLU A 771 -34.96 -1.08 19.85
N ALA A 772 -34.48 -2.15 20.49
CA ALA A 772 -34.47 -2.31 21.94
C ALA A 772 -33.56 -1.32 22.70
N TYR A 773 -32.59 -0.69 22.01
CA TYR A 773 -31.58 0.19 22.61
C TYR A 773 -31.70 1.65 22.18
N ARG A 774 -32.73 1.99 21.39
CA ARG A 774 -32.92 3.34 20.85
C ARG A 774 -33.11 4.42 21.92
N ASP A 775 -33.76 4.07 23.03
CA ASP A 775 -33.98 4.97 24.16
C ASP A 775 -32.69 5.26 24.94
N ASP A 776 -31.65 4.43 24.81
CA ASP A 776 -30.34 4.68 25.43
C ASP A 776 -29.52 5.69 24.62
N GLU A 777 -29.82 5.85 23.32
CA GLU A 777 -29.06 6.72 22.42
C GLU A 777 -29.50 8.18 22.50
N VAL A 778 -30.80 8.46 22.63
CA VAL A 778 -31.38 9.80 22.71
C VAL A 778 -32.76 9.80 23.35
N GLN A 779 -33.01 10.74 24.26
CA GLN A 779 -34.29 10.92 24.94
C GLN A 779 -34.83 12.35 24.81
N ILE A 780 -36.16 12.47 24.91
CA ILE A 780 -36.81 13.78 25.01
C ILE A 780 -36.37 14.44 26.32
N GLY A 781 -35.93 15.69 26.24
CA GLY A 781 -35.41 16.46 27.37
C GLY A 781 -33.88 16.48 27.48
N ASP A 782 -33.17 15.63 26.74
CA ASP A 782 -31.70 15.65 26.70
C ASP A 782 -31.17 17.01 26.27
N THR A 783 -30.03 17.42 26.83
CA THR A 783 -29.32 18.61 26.39
C THR A 783 -28.51 18.28 25.15
N ALA A 784 -28.82 18.95 24.04
CA ALA A 784 -28.18 18.76 22.75
C ALA A 784 -27.23 19.93 22.46
N ILE A 785 -25.94 19.63 22.27
CA ILE A 785 -24.91 20.63 21.97
C ILE A 785 -24.36 20.36 20.57
N LEU A 786 -24.53 21.34 19.67
CA LEU A 786 -24.11 21.22 18.28
C LEU A 786 -22.63 21.58 18.15
N VAL A 787 -21.83 20.62 17.66
CA VAL A 787 -20.36 20.66 17.64
C VAL A 787 -19.84 20.10 16.32
N GLY A 788 -19.51 20.98 15.37
CA GLY A 788 -19.05 20.58 14.05
C GLY A 788 -20.16 19.84 13.29
N LYS A 789 -19.87 18.61 12.87
CA LYS A 789 -20.82 17.70 12.21
C LYS A 789 -21.64 16.85 13.19
N TYR A 790 -21.49 17.06 14.50
CA TYR A 790 -22.10 16.21 15.50
C TYR A 790 -23.01 16.98 16.47
N ILE A 791 -23.92 16.22 17.08
CA ILE A 791 -24.71 16.59 18.25
C ILE A 791 -24.16 15.80 19.43
N ILE A 792 -23.74 16.49 20.48
CA ILE A 792 -23.40 15.90 21.76
C ILE A 792 -24.67 15.85 22.59
N LEU A 793 -25.02 14.67 23.07
CA LEU A 793 -26.12 14.47 24.01
C LEU A 793 -25.57 14.42 25.42
N ALA A 794 -26.25 15.12 26.31
CA ALA A 794 -25.81 15.32 27.67
C ALA A 794 -26.98 15.41 28.65
N VAL A 795 -26.75 14.89 29.84
CA VAL A 795 -27.70 14.94 30.96
C VAL A 795 -27.08 15.73 32.12
N THR A 796 -27.91 16.39 32.91
CA THR A 796 -27.46 17.05 34.15
C THR A 796 -26.91 16.03 35.14
N ASP A 797 -25.78 16.33 35.78
CA ASP A 797 -25.19 15.44 36.80
C ASP A 797 -26.16 15.31 38.01
N PRO A 798 -26.78 14.13 38.23
CA PRO A 798 -27.76 13.95 39.30
C PRO A 798 -27.13 13.99 40.70
N PHE A 799 -25.81 13.85 40.79
CA PHE A 799 -25.06 13.88 42.05
C PHE A 799 -24.63 15.29 42.44
N ASN A 800 -24.99 16.32 41.67
CA ASN A 800 -24.65 17.69 41.97
C ASN A 800 -25.87 18.63 41.92
N SER A 801 -26.19 19.22 43.07
CA SER A 801 -27.34 20.11 43.24
C SER A 801 -27.15 21.51 42.64
N ASP A 802 -25.94 21.82 42.18
CA ASP A 802 -25.63 23.09 41.52
C ASP A 802 -25.73 22.92 39.99
N PRO A 803 -26.70 23.56 39.31
CA PRO A 803 -26.86 23.48 37.86
C PRO A 803 -25.69 24.06 37.07
N SER A 804 -24.75 24.76 37.72
CA SER A 804 -23.49 25.19 37.12
C SER A 804 -22.40 24.10 37.13
N ALA A 805 -22.65 22.96 37.78
CA ALA A 805 -21.60 22.02 38.14
C ALA A 805 -21.29 20.91 37.13
N GLY A 806 -21.84 21.03 35.93
CA GLY A 806 -21.44 20.28 34.74
C GLY A 806 -22.45 19.23 34.28
N TYR A 807 -22.30 18.82 33.03
CA TYR A 807 -23.10 17.81 32.35
C TYR A 807 -22.34 16.48 32.29
N ILE A 808 -23.08 15.38 32.19
CA ILE A 808 -22.55 14.06 31.86
C ILE A 808 -22.80 13.86 30.37
N MET A 809 -21.73 13.66 29.60
CA MET A 809 -21.82 13.35 28.19
C MET A 809 -22.28 11.89 28.02
N THR A 810 -23.36 11.67 27.30
CA THR A 810 -23.94 10.34 27.10
C THR A 810 -23.63 9.78 25.72
N ASN A 811 -23.69 10.61 24.67
CA ASN A 811 -23.59 10.13 23.30
C ASN A 811 -23.17 11.20 22.27
N TYR A 812 -22.78 10.76 21.07
CA TYR A 812 -22.66 11.60 19.87
C TYR A 812 -23.55 11.08 18.75
N LEU A 813 -24.29 11.98 18.11
CA LEU A 813 -25.01 11.72 16.87
C LEU A 813 -24.41 12.56 15.73
N ARG A 814 -24.29 12.00 14.53
CA ARG A 814 -23.78 12.73 13.35
C ARG A 814 -24.93 13.38 12.60
N VAL A 815 -24.89 14.69 12.41
CA VAL A 815 -25.88 15.43 11.62
C VAL A 815 -25.69 15.13 10.14
N THR A 816 -26.75 14.70 9.47
CA THR A 816 -26.77 14.50 8.02
C THR A 816 -27.41 15.68 7.31
N ASN A 817 -28.57 16.15 7.80
CA ASN A 817 -29.33 17.21 7.15
C ASN A 817 -30.05 18.10 8.17
N VAL A 818 -30.34 19.34 7.79
CA VAL A 818 -31.19 20.28 8.53
C VAL A 818 -32.22 20.86 7.58
N GLU A 819 -33.49 20.52 7.79
CA GLU A 819 -34.60 20.99 6.98
C GLU A 819 -35.22 22.22 7.65
N GLU A 820 -35.00 23.39 7.06
CA GLU A 820 -35.65 24.62 7.50
C GLU A 820 -37.13 24.61 7.08
N GLU A 821 -38.05 24.69 8.05
CA GLU A 821 -39.45 24.98 7.72
C GLU A 821 -39.53 26.29 6.92
N LEU A 822 -40.19 26.25 5.75
CA LEU A 822 -40.56 27.43 4.96
C LEU A 822 -41.42 28.38 5.81
N ARG A 823 -40.79 29.30 6.53
CA ARG A 823 -41.47 30.24 7.41
C ARG A 823 -41.77 31.55 6.70
N SER A 824 -43.00 32.03 6.88
CA SER A 824 -43.45 33.30 6.28
C SER A 824 -42.56 34.49 6.69
N ARG A 825 -42.41 35.47 5.79
CA ARG A 825 -41.65 36.74 5.99
C ARG A 825 -41.94 37.47 7.32
N ARG A 826 -43.08 37.19 7.98
CA ARG A 826 -43.48 37.79 9.26
C ARG A 826 -42.75 37.20 10.49
N GLY A 827 -42.24 35.97 10.39
CA GLY A 827 -41.55 35.26 11.48
C GLY A 827 -40.06 35.58 11.64
N ALA A 828 -39.40 36.02 10.55
CA ALA A 828 -37.96 36.30 10.52
C ALA A 828 -37.56 37.50 11.41
N ASN A 829 -38.43 38.50 11.56
CA ASN A 829 -38.14 39.73 12.32
C ASN A 829 -38.24 39.56 13.86
N ARG A 830 -38.51 38.35 14.38
CA ARG A 830 -38.75 38.11 15.82
C ARG A 830 -37.64 37.37 16.56
N ARG A 831 -36.53 37.00 15.90
CA ARG A 831 -35.42 36.30 16.56
C ARG A 831 -34.07 36.93 16.26
N HIS A 832 -33.69 37.88 17.11
CA HIS A 832 -32.29 38.17 17.42
C HIS A 832 -32.09 37.85 18.91
N THR A 833 -31.77 36.59 19.22
CA THR A 833 -31.09 36.12 20.46
C THR A 833 -31.17 34.58 20.51
N ALA A 834 -30.27 33.90 19.82
CA ALA A 834 -29.83 32.57 20.24
C ALA A 834 -28.53 32.79 21.01
N GLY A 835 -28.55 32.56 22.32
CA GLY A 835 -27.37 32.74 23.17
C GLY A 835 -26.36 31.62 22.90
N SER A 836 -25.11 31.99 22.63
CA SER A 836 -23.99 31.06 22.80
C SER A 836 -23.84 30.79 24.30
N LEU A 837 -23.82 29.52 24.71
CA LEU A 837 -23.64 29.11 26.09
C LEU A 837 -22.39 28.24 26.19
N THR A 838 -21.66 28.36 27.31
CA THR A 838 -20.51 27.51 27.63
C THR A 838 -21.00 26.34 28.48
N CYS A 839 -20.70 25.12 28.06
CA CYS A 839 -21.03 23.89 28.78
C CYS A 839 -19.76 23.20 29.28
N THR A 840 -19.79 22.71 30.52
CA THR A 840 -18.68 21.95 31.12
C THR A 840 -19.13 20.52 31.35
N PHE A 841 -18.31 19.54 30.98
CA PHE A 841 -18.58 18.12 31.17
C PHE A 841 -17.64 17.53 32.20
N ARG A 842 -18.18 16.67 33.06
CA ARG A 842 -17.41 15.87 34.01
C ARG A 842 -16.75 14.70 33.33
#